data_AF-A0A7Y4YWP7-F1
#
_entry.id   AF-A0A7Y4YWP7-F1
#
_cell.length_a   1.000
_cell.length_b   1.000
_cell.length_c   1.000
_cell.angle_alpha   90.00
_cell.angle_beta   90.00
_cell.angle_gamma   90.00
#
_symmetry.space_group_name_H-M   'P 1'
#
loop_
_entity.id
_entity.type
_entity.pdbx_description
1 polymer ?
#
loop_
_entity_poly.entity_id
_entity_poly.type
_entity_poly.pdbx_seq_one_letter_code
_entity_poly.pdbx_strand_id
1 'polypeptide(L)'
;MTTSPMLADRTTGFKMRRATLLNGSFVTDLDPLVDQRIAELDALLGKHLFSPMIPDDGEVEAEADEAAANGRGEAQPQHVREARMLLSRPFLPWRPVAEIIKKPGWPANSLVDTLADAEDDEAGLSLSDHIDLVPELADLKYDFAARVEQGLLGLDANARAVLQGRFNIIDFLVARAYHLGGLRDPKALYNYIVGNREGVRAVVGYVAVSAARTLITKQKLRVPSYHDDVGAFTLRIKAKPIPFSDAGFEKAVTAIANDLMYNADANRLLEKSKLGPIPELIKPALIQLIKGFKIPLTADNIDVFLPSLITQAYENEAEESLDEPLDSEAEARGYQVQFRDAADPEIDINREAVHYAAQLFHAMVIGEELGVFDAFQYLLHSRMIVGGGMEVRDKRLRADLRLYTLSNQFRDLGRPGRPQEERTRPSERKMFARMVFAQGDGQLMEGMPENTEFRQLWEVLMLESARYLERAQESFNPGSFVSKQNVMQAVEDLQYNLSTHCVGWPQVMAPAIDAELNFVLARFVQNEKIAQQVLPAGGSWKRVIDKLNTERPKKRPVPAAALLYAKATQGMQILEAVADYSPAEFEDDRAFSGFISLVDAYITTESKLQSRGGPAYRAAAPDEDEEADEPARPYPAGDESTPAANDDEWDF
;
A
#
# COMPACT_ATOMS: atom_id res chain seq x y z
N MET A 1 17.59 -34.74 -57.71
CA MET A 1 16.41 -35.37 -57.09
C MET A 1 16.62 -35.34 -55.60
N THR A 2 15.66 -34.72 -54.94
CA THR A 2 15.71 -34.06 -53.64
C THR A 2 15.49 -35.03 -52.49
N THR A 3 16.30 -34.83 -51.47
CA THR A 3 16.15 -35.21 -50.06
C THR A 3 14.96 -34.52 -49.41
N SER A 4 14.28 -35.21 -48.49
CA SER A 4 13.67 -34.62 -47.28
C SER A 4 13.31 -35.73 -46.27
N PRO A 5 13.78 -35.63 -45.01
CA PRO A 5 13.37 -36.52 -43.93
C PRO A 5 12.20 -35.93 -43.12
N MET A 6 11.45 -36.83 -42.50
CA MET A 6 10.34 -36.56 -41.59
C MET A 6 10.80 -35.81 -40.33
N LEU A 7 10.31 -34.59 -40.14
CA LEU A 7 10.26 -33.88 -38.87
C LEU A 7 8.90 -34.16 -38.22
N ALA A 8 8.93 -34.77 -37.03
CA ALA A 8 7.76 -34.96 -36.19
C ALA A 8 7.40 -33.62 -35.53
N ASP A 9 6.25 -33.11 -35.91
CA ASP A 9 5.62 -31.92 -35.36
C ASP A 9 5.06 -32.25 -33.96
N ARG A 10 5.72 -31.74 -32.92
CA ARG A 10 5.20 -31.69 -31.54
C ARG A 10 5.12 -30.24 -31.08
N THR A 11 4.30 -29.44 -31.75
CA THR A 11 3.76 -28.22 -31.14
C THR A 11 2.55 -28.60 -30.29
N THR A 12 2.75 -28.71 -28.98
CA THR A 12 1.65 -28.62 -28.01
C THR A 12 1.15 -27.17 -28.01
N GLY A 13 0.24 -26.88 -28.94
CA GLY A 13 -0.45 -25.59 -29.02
C GLY A 13 -1.35 -25.42 -27.81
N PHE A 14 -0.86 -24.73 -26.79
CA PHE A 14 -1.67 -24.22 -25.69
C PHE A 14 -2.57 -23.11 -26.25
N LYS A 15 -3.83 -23.44 -26.56
CA LYS A 15 -4.86 -22.44 -26.86
C LYS A 15 -5.26 -21.78 -25.54
N MET A 16 -4.55 -20.72 -25.14
CA MET A 16 -5.08 -19.79 -24.15
C MET A 16 -6.38 -19.22 -24.71
N ARG A 17 -7.50 -19.53 -24.04
CA ARG A 17 -8.71 -18.72 -24.17
C ARG A 17 -8.33 -17.35 -23.63
N ARG A 18 -8.07 -16.38 -24.51
CA ARG A 18 -8.06 -14.97 -24.14
C ARG A 18 -9.39 -14.71 -23.45
N ALA A 19 -9.36 -14.38 -22.16
CA ALA A 19 -10.50 -13.77 -21.52
C ALA A 19 -10.73 -12.46 -22.28
N THR A 20 -11.85 -12.39 -22.99
CA THR A 20 -12.30 -11.18 -23.67
C THR A 20 -12.79 -10.19 -22.61
N LEU A 21 -11.88 -9.67 -21.77
CA LEU A 21 -12.11 -8.50 -20.92
C LEU A 21 -11.93 -7.26 -21.80
N LEU A 22 -12.76 -7.14 -22.83
CA LEU A 22 -12.90 -5.93 -23.62
C LEU A 22 -14.03 -5.11 -23.02
N ASN A 23 -13.65 -4.07 -22.26
CA ASN A 23 -14.30 -2.76 -22.07
C ASN A 23 -14.26 -2.27 -20.60
N GLY A 24 -13.09 -1.81 -20.15
CA GLY A 24 -12.90 -0.43 -19.72
C GLY A 24 -13.76 0.19 -18.61
N SER A 25 -14.32 -0.57 -17.67
CA SER A 25 -14.80 0.01 -16.41
C SER A 25 -14.44 -0.86 -15.21
N PHE A 26 -13.26 -0.62 -14.62
CA PHE A 26 -13.01 -1.05 -13.25
C PHE A 26 -13.90 -0.20 -12.34
N VAL A 27 -15.09 -0.71 -12.04
CA VAL A 27 -15.90 -0.16 -10.96
C VAL A 27 -15.28 -0.68 -9.68
N THR A 28 -14.51 0.16 -8.99
CA THR A 28 -14.14 -0.13 -7.59
C THR A 28 -15.42 -0.32 -6.81
N ASP A 29 -15.59 -1.47 -6.16
CA ASP A 29 -16.72 -1.73 -5.29
C ASP A 29 -16.77 -0.66 -4.19
N LEU A 30 -17.82 0.17 -4.26
CA LEU A 30 -18.07 1.23 -3.30
C LEU A 30 -18.59 0.62 -2.00
N ASP A 31 -18.19 1.21 -0.88
CA ASP A 31 -18.81 0.88 0.41
C ASP A 31 -20.33 1.06 0.30
N PRO A 32 -21.15 0.07 0.74
CA PRO A 32 -22.60 0.12 0.58
C PRO A 32 -23.26 1.35 1.21
N LEU A 33 -22.72 1.89 2.30
CA LEU A 33 -23.23 3.11 2.93
C LEU A 33 -22.88 4.35 2.12
N VAL A 34 -21.70 4.37 1.51
CA VAL A 34 -21.28 5.44 0.60
C VAL A 34 -22.18 5.45 -0.64
N ASP A 35 -22.35 4.30 -1.30
CA ASP A 35 -23.19 4.19 -2.49
C ASP A 35 -24.65 4.56 -2.19
N GLN A 36 -25.19 4.09 -1.06
CA GLN A 36 -26.53 4.48 -0.60
C GLN A 36 -26.67 6.00 -0.48
N ARG A 37 -25.67 6.70 0.08
CA ARG A 37 -25.73 8.17 0.26
C ARG A 37 -25.52 8.95 -1.03
N ILE A 38 -24.76 8.41 -1.98
CA ILE A 38 -24.64 8.97 -3.33
C ILE A 38 -25.98 8.84 -4.06
N ALA A 39 -26.56 7.63 -4.06
CA ALA A 39 -27.84 7.35 -4.72
C ALA A 39 -29.00 8.17 -4.11
N GLU A 40 -29.06 8.30 -2.78
CA GLU A 40 -30.06 9.14 -2.11
C GLU A 40 -29.92 10.62 -2.50
N LEU A 41 -28.69 11.15 -2.56
CA LEU A 41 -28.46 12.53 -2.97
C LEU A 41 -28.83 12.75 -4.44
N ASP A 42 -28.43 11.84 -5.33
CA ASP A 42 -28.74 11.91 -6.76
C ASP A 42 -30.26 11.86 -7.00
N ALA A 43 -30.99 11.03 -6.25
CA ALA A 43 -32.45 10.99 -6.30
C ALA A 43 -33.10 12.28 -5.81
N LEU A 44 -32.62 12.85 -4.69
CA LEU A 44 -33.17 14.10 -4.15
C LEU A 44 -32.95 15.29 -5.10
N LEU A 45 -31.82 15.32 -5.80
CA LEU A 45 -31.51 16.36 -6.78
C LEU A 45 -32.33 16.24 -8.08
N GLY A 46 -32.90 15.06 -8.34
CA GLY A 46 -33.74 14.79 -9.51
C GLY A 46 -35.21 15.16 -9.36
N LYS A 47 -35.66 15.64 -8.18
CA LYS A 47 -37.06 16.02 -7.94
C LYS A 47 -37.49 17.22 -8.80
N HIS A 48 -38.77 17.25 -9.14
CA HIS A 48 -39.43 18.33 -9.88
C HIS A 48 -39.94 19.38 -8.88
N LEU A 49 -39.27 20.53 -8.84
CA LEU A 49 -39.44 21.52 -7.76
C LEU A 49 -39.72 22.93 -8.26
N PHE A 50 -39.45 23.21 -9.53
CA PHE A 50 -39.60 24.55 -10.08
C PHE A 50 -40.94 24.69 -10.77
N SER A 51 -41.51 25.89 -10.68
CA SER A 51 -42.79 26.19 -11.32
C SER A 51 -42.69 25.96 -12.83
N PRO A 52 -43.68 25.29 -13.47
CA PRO A 52 -43.68 25.10 -14.91
C PRO A 52 -43.64 26.45 -15.62
N MET A 53 -43.00 26.47 -16.79
CA MET A 53 -43.01 27.64 -17.65
C MET A 53 -44.42 27.81 -18.23
N ILE A 54 -45.26 28.57 -17.53
CA ILE A 54 -46.52 29.04 -18.09
C ILE A 54 -46.13 30.12 -19.10
N PRO A 55 -46.35 29.90 -20.42
CA PRO A 55 -46.17 30.97 -21.38
C PRO A 55 -47.16 32.07 -21.02
N ASP A 56 -46.63 33.27 -20.81
CA ASP A 56 -47.39 34.43 -20.36
C ASP A 56 -48.26 34.93 -21.53
N ASP A 57 -49.38 34.25 -21.75
CA ASP A 57 -50.25 34.44 -22.92
C ASP A 57 -51.19 35.66 -22.78
N GLY A 58 -51.03 36.55 -21.79
CA GLY A 58 -51.90 37.72 -21.71
C GLY A 58 -51.60 38.78 -20.64
N GLU A 59 -51.42 40.01 -21.12
CA GLU A 59 -51.66 41.31 -20.44
C GLU A 59 -50.61 41.86 -19.44
N VAL A 60 -49.31 41.74 -19.72
CA VAL A 60 -48.25 42.49 -18.97
C VAL A 60 -47.78 43.77 -19.68
N GLU A 61 -48.59 44.36 -20.58
CA GLU A 61 -48.24 45.64 -21.22
C GLU A 61 -48.37 46.87 -20.28
N ALA A 62 -48.97 46.74 -19.09
CA ALA A 62 -49.24 47.90 -18.21
C ALA A 62 -48.15 48.21 -17.16
N GLU A 63 -47.26 47.27 -16.80
CA GLU A 63 -46.20 47.50 -15.79
C GLU A 63 -44.79 47.68 -16.39
N ALA A 64 -44.61 47.41 -17.68
CA ALA A 64 -43.31 47.56 -18.36
C ALA A 64 -42.87 49.03 -18.50
N ASP A 65 -43.81 49.96 -18.63
CA ASP A 65 -43.52 51.39 -18.80
C ASP A 65 -43.05 52.08 -17.50
N GLU A 66 -43.36 51.55 -16.32
CA GLU A 66 -42.91 52.13 -15.04
C GLU A 66 -41.55 51.53 -14.58
N ALA A 67 -41.20 50.32 -15.04
CA ALA A 67 -39.92 49.67 -14.74
C ALA A 67 -38.74 50.25 -15.55
N ALA A 68 -38.98 50.68 -16.80
CA ALA A 68 -37.97 51.30 -17.67
C ALA A 68 -37.40 52.62 -17.12
N ALA A 69 -38.13 53.33 -16.23
CA ALA A 69 -37.69 54.61 -15.68
C ALA A 69 -36.69 54.50 -14.50
N ASN A 70 -36.51 53.32 -13.90
CA ASN A 70 -35.75 53.17 -12.64
C ASN A 70 -34.45 52.36 -12.74
N GLY A 71 -33.96 52.02 -13.95
CA GLY A 71 -32.68 51.31 -14.12
C GLY A 71 -32.62 49.94 -13.41
N ARG A 72 -33.78 49.34 -13.14
CA ARG A 72 -33.88 48.00 -12.55
C ARG A 72 -33.68 46.99 -13.67
N GLY A 73 -32.64 46.16 -13.55
CA GLY A 73 -32.30 45.14 -14.54
C GLY A 73 -33.47 44.23 -14.90
N GLU A 74 -33.45 43.72 -16.13
CA GLU A 74 -34.46 42.82 -16.70
C GLU A 74 -34.97 41.80 -15.67
N ALA A 75 -36.29 41.71 -15.52
CA ALA A 75 -36.92 40.79 -14.59
C ALA A 75 -36.59 39.35 -15.00
N GLN A 76 -35.66 38.72 -14.27
CA GLN A 76 -35.32 37.31 -14.51
C GLN A 76 -36.56 36.41 -14.39
N PRO A 77 -36.74 35.41 -15.27
CA PRO A 77 -37.83 34.44 -15.19
C PRO A 77 -37.95 33.79 -13.80
N GLN A 78 -39.17 33.43 -13.40
CA GLN A 78 -39.45 32.90 -12.06
C GLN A 78 -38.62 31.63 -11.75
N HIS A 79 -38.56 30.66 -12.66
CA HIS A 79 -37.78 29.42 -12.50
C HIS A 79 -36.27 29.70 -12.26
N VAL A 80 -35.71 30.73 -12.90
CA VAL A 80 -34.30 31.16 -12.67
C VAL A 80 -34.11 31.68 -11.24
N ARG A 81 -35.07 32.47 -10.73
CA ARG A 81 -35.03 32.97 -9.36
C ARG A 81 -35.15 31.84 -8.34
N GLU A 82 -36.08 30.91 -8.57
CA GLU A 82 -36.29 29.73 -7.72
C GLU A 82 -35.05 28.84 -7.68
N ALA A 83 -34.45 28.53 -8.83
CA ALA A 83 -33.20 27.77 -8.92
C ALA A 83 -32.06 28.45 -8.17
N ARG A 84 -31.88 29.78 -8.35
CA ARG A 84 -30.84 30.53 -7.63
C ARG A 84 -31.06 30.54 -6.12
N MET A 85 -32.32 30.70 -5.67
CA MET A 85 -32.67 30.62 -4.26
C MET A 85 -32.37 29.24 -3.67
N LEU A 86 -32.76 28.16 -4.36
CA LEU A 86 -32.50 26.79 -3.94
C LEU A 86 -30.99 26.52 -3.84
N LEU A 87 -30.24 26.82 -4.89
CA LEU A 87 -28.79 26.57 -4.98
C LEU A 87 -27.98 27.40 -3.98
N SER A 88 -28.50 28.55 -3.53
CA SER A 88 -27.86 29.39 -2.51
C SER A 88 -27.95 28.83 -1.09
N ARG A 89 -28.80 27.82 -0.86
CA ARG A 89 -28.94 27.18 0.46
C ARG A 89 -27.68 26.40 0.85
N PRO A 90 -27.35 26.32 2.15
CA PRO A 90 -26.16 25.62 2.60
C PRO A 90 -26.27 24.11 2.32
N PHE A 91 -25.21 23.55 1.76
CA PHE A 91 -25.10 22.13 1.45
C PHE A 91 -24.50 21.37 2.64
N LEU A 92 -25.37 20.79 3.48
CA LEU A 92 -24.99 20.19 4.77
C LEU A 92 -25.30 18.68 4.82
N PRO A 93 -24.42 17.87 5.45
CA PRO A 93 -24.55 16.42 5.51
C PRO A 93 -25.69 15.94 6.41
N TRP A 94 -26.15 14.71 6.16
CA TRP A 94 -27.20 14.04 6.95
C TRP A 94 -26.80 13.90 8.43
N ARG A 95 -27.78 14.02 9.34
CA ARG A 95 -27.60 13.88 10.79
C ARG A 95 -28.44 12.73 11.37
N PRO A 96 -27.84 11.82 12.15
CA PRO A 96 -28.59 10.79 12.86
C PRO A 96 -29.35 11.37 14.07
N VAL A 97 -30.29 10.59 14.61
CA VAL A 97 -30.93 10.90 15.89
C VAL A 97 -29.86 10.94 16.98
N ALA A 98 -29.74 12.08 17.64
CA ALA A 98 -28.89 12.28 18.81
C ALA A 98 -29.75 12.79 19.97
N GLU A 99 -29.25 12.80 21.20
CA GLU A 99 -30.00 13.29 22.36
C GLU A 99 -30.55 14.73 22.18
N ILE A 100 -29.89 15.54 21.35
CA ILE A 100 -30.26 16.92 21.02
C ILE A 100 -31.18 16.99 19.78
N ILE A 101 -31.10 16.02 18.87
CA ILE A 101 -31.78 16.01 17.57
C ILE A 101 -32.93 15.00 17.61
N LYS A 102 -34.16 15.51 17.70
CA LYS A 102 -35.38 14.69 17.89
C LYS A 102 -35.83 13.89 16.67
N LYS A 103 -35.33 14.19 15.46
CA LYS A 103 -35.65 13.49 14.21
C LYS A 103 -34.39 13.28 13.38
N PRO A 104 -34.13 12.09 12.82
CA PRO A 104 -33.04 11.91 11.88
C PRO A 104 -33.36 12.71 10.62
N GLY A 105 -32.36 13.31 10.00
CA GLY A 105 -32.59 14.11 8.80
C GLY A 105 -31.51 15.14 8.57
N TRP A 106 -31.81 16.09 7.69
CA TRP A 106 -30.90 17.18 7.36
C TRP A 106 -31.12 18.38 8.28
N PRO A 107 -30.13 19.29 8.38
CA PRO A 107 -30.32 20.52 9.13
C PRO A 107 -31.39 21.40 8.46
N ALA A 108 -32.25 22.01 9.27
CA ALA A 108 -33.29 22.91 8.80
C ALA A 108 -32.71 23.99 7.86
N ASN A 109 -33.39 24.25 6.75
CA ASN A 109 -32.99 25.21 5.70
C ASN A 109 -31.73 24.82 4.91
N SER A 110 -31.19 23.62 5.09
CA SER A 110 -30.17 23.13 4.16
C SER A 110 -30.78 22.82 2.79
N LEU A 111 -29.95 22.80 1.75
CA LEU A 111 -30.40 22.45 0.41
C LEU A 111 -31.10 21.08 0.41
N VAL A 112 -30.44 20.08 1.00
CA VAL A 112 -30.94 18.70 1.00
C VAL A 112 -32.18 18.53 1.89
N ASP A 113 -32.30 19.28 2.99
CA ASP A 113 -33.53 19.36 3.80
C ASP A 113 -34.71 19.87 2.98
N THR A 114 -34.49 20.93 2.19
CA THR A 114 -35.51 21.50 1.30
C THR A 114 -35.95 20.51 0.23
N LEU A 115 -35.00 19.79 -0.36
CA LEU A 115 -35.29 18.75 -1.35
C LEU A 115 -36.04 17.56 -0.72
N ALA A 116 -35.66 17.17 0.50
CA ALA A 116 -36.27 16.05 1.20
C ALA A 116 -37.74 16.34 1.57
N ASP A 117 -38.02 17.54 2.08
CA ASP A 117 -39.35 17.97 2.50
C ASP A 117 -40.29 18.35 1.35
N ALA A 118 -39.74 18.68 0.17
CA ALA A 118 -40.56 19.03 -0.97
C ALA A 118 -41.27 17.80 -1.57
N GLU A 119 -42.57 17.99 -1.87
CA GLU A 119 -43.33 17.05 -2.69
C GLU A 119 -42.80 17.10 -4.12
N ASP A 120 -42.66 15.93 -4.74
CA ASP A 120 -42.24 15.82 -6.14
C ASP A 120 -43.47 16.10 -7.01
N ASP A 121 -43.52 17.28 -7.61
CA ASP A 121 -44.62 17.70 -8.47
C ASP A 121 -44.32 17.28 -9.91
N GLU A 122 -44.93 16.19 -10.40
CA GLU A 122 -44.72 15.69 -11.77
C GLU A 122 -45.01 16.74 -12.86
N ALA A 123 -45.78 17.80 -12.55
CA ALA A 123 -46.04 18.91 -13.47
C ALA A 123 -44.99 20.03 -13.39
N GLY A 124 -44.14 20.02 -12.36
CA GLY A 124 -43.03 20.95 -12.18
C GLY A 124 -41.82 20.60 -13.04
N LEU A 125 -40.83 21.50 -13.03
CA LEU A 125 -39.56 21.31 -13.71
C LEU A 125 -38.52 20.78 -12.71
N SER A 126 -37.71 19.80 -13.14
CA SER A 126 -36.52 19.37 -12.43
C SER A 126 -35.36 20.36 -12.64
N LEU A 127 -34.25 20.17 -11.91
CA LEU A 127 -33.03 20.95 -12.16
C LEU A 127 -32.44 20.67 -13.54
N SER A 128 -32.57 19.44 -14.06
CA SER A 128 -32.17 19.10 -15.43
C SER A 128 -33.01 19.88 -16.44
N ASP A 129 -34.33 19.92 -16.28
CA ASP A 129 -35.22 20.64 -17.20
C ASP A 129 -34.94 22.14 -17.19
N HIS A 130 -34.68 22.70 -16.01
CA HIS A 130 -34.25 24.09 -15.85
C HIS A 130 -32.94 24.39 -16.62
N ILE A 131 -31.97 23.48 -16.57
CA ILE A 131 -30.72 23.62 -17.33
C ILE A 131 -31.00 23.59 -18.83
N ASP A 132 -31.82 22.65 -19.28
CA ASP A 132 -32.10 22.44 -20.70
C ASP A 132 -32.94 23.58 -21.31
N LEU A 133 -33.75 24.28 -20.50
CA LEU A 133 -34.51 25.48 -20.90
C LEU A 133 -33.64 26.72 -21.10
N VAL A 134 -32.44 26.77 -20.51
CA VAL A 134 -31.52 27.92 -20.63
C VAL A 134 -30.40 27.54 -21.61
N PRO A 135 -30.41 28.01 -22.88
CA PRO A 135 -29.51 27.50 -23.92
C PRO A 135 -28.03 27.54 -23.54
N GLU A 136 -27.56 28.66 -22.95
CA GLU A 136 -26.16 28.79 -22.51
C GLU A 136 -25.78 27.75 -21.43
N LEU A 137 -26.72 27.37 -20.58
CA LEU A 137 -26.48 26.43 -19.48
C LEU A 137 -26.55 24.98 -19.99
N ALA A 138 -27.44 24.69 -20.91
CA ALA A 138 -27.52 23.40 -21.61
C ALA A 138 -26.21 23.10 -22.36
N ASP A 139 -25.71 24.06 -23.14
CA ASP A 139 -24.42 23.92 -23.85
C ASP A 139 -23.27 23.63 -22.87
N LEU A 140 -23.24 24.35 -21.75
CA LEU A 140 -22.24 24.13 -20.70
C LEU A 140 -22.35 22.75 -20.04
N LYS A 141 -23.56 22.23 -19.83
CA LYS A 141 -23.81 20.89 -19.30
C LYS A 141 -23.26 19.83 -20.24
N TYR A 142 -23.57 19.89 -21.54
CA TYR A 142 -23.09 18.90 -22.51
C TYR A 142 -21.56 18.94 -22.69
N ASP A 143 -20.98 20.15 -22.78
CA ASP A 143 -19.53 20.30 -22.85
C ASP A 143 -18.82 19.79 -21.59
N PHE A 144 -19.40 20.05 -20.41
CA PHE A 144 -18.87 19.55 -19.16
C PHE A 144 -18.97 18.02 -19.09
N ALA A 145 -20.12 17.44 -19.42
CA ALA A 145 -20.32 15.99 -19.43
C ALA A 145 -19.31 15.29 -20.35
N ALA A 146 -19.13 15.78 -21.58
CA ALA A 146 -18.15 15.24 -22.51
C ALA A 146 -16.70 15.31 -21.96
N ARG A 147 -16.34 16.40 -21.26
CA ARG A 147 -15.03 16.54 -20.62
C ARG A 147 -14.86 15.63 -19.41
N VAL A 148 -15.91 15.43 -18.62
CA VAL A 148 -15.89 14.48 -17.51
C VAL A 148 -15.69 13.07 -18.04
N GLU A 149 -16.40 12.67 -19.10
CA GLU A 149 -16.20 11.36 -19.73
C GLU A 149 -14.76 11.17 -20.26
N GLN A 150 -14.21 12.19 -20.93
CA GLN A 150 -12.84 12.16 -21.45
C GLN A 150 -11.77 12.17 -20.33
N GLY A 151 -12.04 12.85 -19.22
CA GLY A 151 -11.13 13.03 -18.09
C GLY A 151 -11.39 12.12 -16.90
N LEU A 152 -12.36 11.19 -17.00
CA LEU A 152 -12.89 10.43 -15.85
C LEU A 152 -11.80 9.65 -15.12
N LEU A 153 -10.86 9.08 -15.88
CA LEU A 153 -9.73 8.30 -15.37
C LEU A 153 -8.68 9.17 -14.65
N GLY A 154 -8.60 10.47 -14.96
CA GLY A 154 -7.70 11.42 -14.30
C GLY A 154 -8.26 12.01 -13.00
N LEU A 155 -9.55 11.77 -12.70
CA LEU A 155 -10.17 12.19 -11.45
C LEU A 155 -9.78 11.26 -10.30
N ASP A 156 -9.70 11.81 -9.09
CA ASP A 156 -9.55 11.00 -7.88
C ASP A 156 -10.72 10.02 -7.73
N ALA A 157 -10.45 8.86 -7.12
CA ALA A 157 -11.41 7.76 -7.05
C ALA A 157 -12.76 8.18 -6.43
N ASN A 158 -12.73 9.06 -5.42
CA ASN A 158 -13.95 9.54 -4.77
C ASN A 158 -14.74 10.51 -5.66
N ALA A 159 -14.07 11.44 -6.34
CA ALA A 159 -14.70 12.32 -7.32
C ALA A 159 -15.30 11.51 -8.48
N ARG A 160 -14.59 10.48 -8.94
CA ARG A 160 -15.09 9.55 -9.96
C ARG A 160 -16.36 8.84 -9.49
N ALA A 161 -16.35 8.27 -8.29
CA ALA A 161 -17.52 7.60 -7.70
C ALA A 161 -18.75 8.51 -7.60
N VAL A 162 -18.54 9.80 -7.33
CA VAL A 162 -19.61 10.79 -7.21
C VAL A 162 -20.16 11.24 -8.56
N LEU A 163 -19.33 11.29 -9.61
CA LEU A 163 -19.73 11.82 -10.93
C LEU A 163 -20.15 10.72 -11.92
N GLN A 164 -19.60 9.52 -11.80
CA GLN A 164 -19.84 8.44 -12.76
C GLN A 164 -21.28 7.93 -12.68
N GLY A 165 -22.06 8.17 -13.74
CA GLY A 165 -23.46 7.73 -13.83
C GLY A 165 -24.43 8.50 -12.94
N ARG A 166 -24.04 9.64 -12.36
CA ARG A 166 -24.85 10.46 -11.44
C ARG A 166 -25.19 11.82 -12.06
N PHE A 167 -26.14 11.81 -12.99
CA PHE A 167 -26.46 12.98 -13.81
C PHE A 167 -27.03 14.15 -13.00
N ASN A 168 -27.83 13.90 -11.95
CA ASN A 168 -28.43 14.97 -11.17
C ASN A 168 -27.39 15.69 -10.29
N ILE A 169 -26.37 14.96 -9.82
CA ILE A 169 -25.21 15.55 -9.13
C ILE A 169 -24.40 16.44 -10.08
N ILE A 170 -24.19 16.00 -11.33
CA ILE A 170 -23.52 16.80 -12.36
C ILE A 170 -24.31 18.09 -12.62
N ASP A 171 -25.61 17.97 -12.84
CA ASP A 171 -26.51 19.10 -13.09
C ASP A 171 -26.52 20.11 -11.94
N PHE A 172 -26.52 19.61 -10.70
CA PHE A 172 -26.35 20.45 -9.52
C PHE A 172 -25.04 21.25 -9.54
N LEU A 173 -23.91 20.61 -9.83
CA LEU A 173 -22.60 21.26 -9.85
C LEU A 173 -22.50 22.30 -10.98
N VAL A 174 -23.03 21.98 -12.17
CA VAL A 174 -23.06 22.88 -13.32
C VAL A 174 -23.96 24.09 -13.05
N ALA A 175 -25.20 23.86 -12.59
CA ALA A 175 -26.14 24.93 -12.28
C ALA A 175 -25.61 25.84 -11.17
N ARG A 176 -25.00 25.28 -10.11
CA ARG A 176 -24.41 26.06 -9.02
C ARG A 176 -23.25 26.93 -9.50
N ALA A 177 -22.34 26.37 -10.30
CA ALA A 177 -21.20 27.10 -10.86
C ALA A 177 -21.65 28.23 -11.80
N TYR A 178 -22.72 28.02 -12.57
CA TYR A 178 -23.30 29.02 -13.47
C TYR A 178 -24.02 30.15 -12.72
N HIS A 179 -24.92 29.83 -11.79
CA HIS A 179 -25.78 30.81 -11.12
C HIS A 179 -25.10 31.54 -9.96
N LEU A 180 -24.24 30.86 -9.21
CA LEU A 180 -23.53 31.45 -8.06
C LEU A 180 -22.10 31.83 -8.40
N GLY A 181 -21.40 31.03 -9.19
CA GLY A 181 -20.02 31.29 -9.61
C GLY A 181 -19.90 32.24 -10.80
N GLY A 182 -20.99 32.48 -11.55
CA GLY A 182 -20.98 33.31 -12.75
C GLY A 182 -20.13 32.73 -13.88
N LEU A 183 -19.88 31.41 -13.86
CA LEU A 183 -19.04 30.76 -14.85
C LEU A 183 -19.82 30.50 -16.15
N ARG A 184 -19.24 30.92 -17.27
CA ARG A 184 -19.80 30.79 -18.62
C ARG A 184 -18.87 30.06 -19.60
N ASP A 185 -17.61 29.84 -19.22
CA ASP A 185 -16.62 29.15 -20.04
C ASP A 185 -16.51 27.67 -19.62
N PRO A 186 -16.61 26.70 -20.55
CA PRO A 186 -16.57 25.27 -20.22
C PRO A 186 -15.26 24.83 -19.53
N LYS A 187 -14.13 25.45 -19.87
CA LYS A 187 -12.83 25.11 -19.25
C LYS A 187 -12.75 25.64 -17.82
N ALA A 188 -13.19 26.88 -17.59
CA ALA A 188 -13.31 27.45 -16.26
C ALA A 188 -14.28 26.66 -15.38
N LEU A 189 -15.42 26.23 -15.94
CA LEU A 189 -16.40 25.38 -15.28
C LEU A 189 -15.79 24.06 -14.83
N TYR A 190 -15.10 23.35 -15.73
CA TYR A 190 -14.44 22.09 -15.39
C TYR A 190 -13.41 22.25 -14.26
N ASN A 191 -12.53 23.24 -14.39
CA ASN A 191 -11.50 23.53 -13.37
C ASN A 191 -12.11 23.93 -12.02
N TYR A 192 -13.22 24.68 -12.03
CA TYR A 192 -13.95 25.03 -10.83
C TYR A 192 -14.55 23.79 -10.17
N ILE A 193 -15.27 22.96 -10.92
CA ILE A 193 -15.94 21.77 -10.36
C ILE A 193 -14.92 20.77 -9.81
N VAL A 194 -13.82 20.51 -10.52
CA VAL A 194 -12.82 19.52 -10.08
C VAL A 194 -11.87 20.08 -9.01
N GLY A 195 -11.48 21.36 -9.12
CA GLY A 195 -10.44 21.95 -8.29
C GLY A 195 -10.94 22.74 -7.06
N ASN A 196 -12.14 23.31 -7.10
CA ASN A 196 -12.65 24.18 -6.03
C ASN A 196 -13.20 23.36 -4.84
N ARG A 197 -13.09 23.91 -3.64
CA ARG A 197 -13.71 23.36 -2.42
C ARG A 197 -15.23 23.28 -2.51
N GLU A 198 -15.86 24.17 -3.27
CA GLU A 198 -17.31 24.19 -3.51
C GLU A 198 -17.77 23.30 -4.67
N GLY A 199 -16.84 22.68 -5.41
CA GLY A 199 -17.14 21.77 -6.51
C GLY A 199 -17.39 20.34 -6.03
N VAL A 200 -16.87 19.35 -6.75
CA VAL A 200 -17.02 17.91 -6.45
C VAL A 200 -16.55 17.57 -5.05
N ARG A 201 -15.54 18.28 -4.52
CA ARG A 201 -15.04 18.10 -3.14
C ARG A 201 -16.10 18.40 -2.07
N ALA A 202 -17.03 19.32 -2.33
CA ALA A 202 -18.15 19.57 -1.41
C ALA A 202 -19.09 18.36 -1.35
N VAL A 203 -19.33 17.71 -2.50
CA VAL A 203 -20.16 16.51 -2.60
C VAL A 203 -19.47 15.31 -1.97
N VAL A 204 -18.18 15.10 -2.26
CA VAL A 204 -17.37 14.06 -1.59
C VAL A 204 -17.39 14.26 -0.06
N GLY A 205 -17.20 15.49 0.43
CA GLY A 205 -17.26 15.79 1.86
C GLY A 205 -18.65 15.56 2.47
N TYR A 206 -19.73 15.85 1.73
CA TYR A 206 -21.10 15.55 2.15
C TYR A 206 -21.32 14.04 2.29
N VAL A 207 -20.94 13.27 1.27
CA VAL A 207 -21.13 11.81 1.23
C VAL A 207 -20.31 11.15 2.34
N ALA A 208 -19.02 11.49 2.45
CA ALA A 208 -18.12 10.93 3.46
C ALA A 208 -18.66 11.12 4.88
N VAL A 209 -19.11 12.35 5.21
CA VAL A 209 -19.64 12.65 6.56
C VAL A 209 -20.98 11.95 6.80
N SER A 210 -21.87 11.91 5.81
CA SER A 210 -23.19 11.29 5.93
C SER A 210 -23.08 9.77 6.11
N ALA A 211 -22.23 9.11 5.32
CA ALA A 211 -21.96 7.68 5.41
C ALA A 211 -21.23 7.35 6.73
N ALA A 212 -20.23 8.14 7.14
CA ALA A 212 -19.49 7.94 8.38
C ALA A 212 -20.39 8.07 9.63
N ARG A 213 -21.33 9.02 9.63
CA ARG A 213 -22.35 9.14 10.70
C ARG A 213 -23.28 7.93 10.73
N THR A 214 -23.68 7.43 9.57
CA THR A 214 -24.52 6.23 9.45
C THR A 214 -23.78 5.02 10.01
N LEU A 215 -22.49 4.87 9.70
CA LEU A 215 -21.63 3.81 10.22
C LEU A 215 -21.51 3.87 11.76
N ILE A 216 -21.23 5.05 12.33
CA ILE A 216 -21.18 5.25 13.79
C ILE A 216 -22.49 4.82 14.46
N THR A 217 -23.64 5.23 13.88
CA THR A 217 -24.95 4.85 14.42
C THR A 217 -25.19 3.34 14.29
N LYS A 218 -24.85 2.74 13.15
CA LYS A 218 -24.99 1.29 12.90
C LYS A 218 -24.14 0.45 13.88
N GLN A 219 -22.91 0.88 14.13
CA GLN A 219 -21.98 0.23 15.06
C GLN A 219 -22.18 0.63 16.53
N LYS A 220 -23.07 1.61 16.81
CA LYS A 220 -23.33 2.14 18.16
C LYS A 220 -22.09 2.69 18.87
N LEU A 221 -21.17 3.30 18.11
CA LEU A 221 -19.96 3.91 18.66
C LEU A 221 -20.31 5.21 19.43
N ARG A 222 -19.67 5.42 20.58
CA ARG A 222 -19.88 6.60 21.44
C ARG A 222 -18.92 7.74 21.10
N VAL A 223 -19.00 8.24 19.87
CA VAL A 223 -18.14 9.34 19.40
C VAL A 223 -18.68 10.70 19.89
N PRO A 224 -17.88 11.53 20.58
CA PRO A 224 -18.33 12.86 21.04
C PRO A 224 -18.72 13.78 19.87
N SER A 225 -19.89 14.43 19.97
CA SER A 225 -20.37 15.46 19.03
C SER A 225 -20.30 15.07 17.54
N TYR A 226 -20.41 13.78 17.20
CA TYR A 226 -20.31 13.31 15.81
C TYR A 226 -21.44 13.82 14.89
N HIS A 227 -22.54 14.29 15.48
CA HIS A 227 -23.69 14.89 14.81
C HIS A 227 -23.50 16.37 14.46
N ASP A 228 -22.46 17.03 14.97
CA ASP A 228 -22.18 18.44 14.71
C ASP A 228 -21.38 18.60 13.40
N ASP A 229 -21.79 19.54 12.55
CA ASP A 229 -21.13 19.82 11.26
C ASP A 229 -19.81 20.56 11.40
N VAL A 230 -19.61 21.25 12.54
CA VAL A 230 -18.35 21.88 12.92
C VAL A 230 -17.59 21.10 13.98
N GLY A 231 -18.12 19.94 14.39
CA GLY A 231 -17.49 19.07 15.38
C GLY A 231 -16.17 18.47 14.89
N ALA A 232 -15.30 18.12 15.84
CA ALA A 232 -13.97 17.56 15.57
C ALA A 232 -14.03 16.30 14.68
N PHE A 233 -15.07 15.48 14.82
CA PHE A 233 -15.31 14.34 13.95
C PHE A 233 -15.48 14.77 12.48
N THR A 234 -16.47 15.62 12.21
CA THR A 234 -16.75 16.10 10.85
C THR A 234 -15.56 16.82 10.22
N LEU A 235 -14.85 17.65 11.00
CA LEU A 235 -13.66 18.35 10.51
C LEU A 235 -12.53 17.38 10.12
N ARG A 236 -12.32 16.32 10.89
CA ARG A 236 -11.29 15.30 10.59
C ARG A 236 -11.65 14.44 9.38
N ILE A 237 -12.93 14.09 9.24
CA ILE A 237 -13.44 13.40 8.04
C ILE A 237 -13.23 14.28 6.79
N LYS A 238 -13.50 15.58 6.86
CA LYS A 238 -13.31 16.51 5.73
C LYS A 238 -11.84 16.83 5.44
N ALA A 239 -10.97 16.78 6.44
CA ALA A 239 -9.55 17.12 6.31
C ALA A 239 -8.71 15.96 5.72
N LYS A 240 -9.13 14.70 5.92
CA LYS A 240 -8.44 13.53 5.37
C LYS A 240 -9.22 12.95 4.18
N PRO A 241 -8.56 12.62 3.05
CA PRO A 241 -9.22 11.92 1.96
C PRO A 241 -9.54 10.49 2.41
N ILE A 242 -10.81 10.22 2.74
CA ILE A 242 -11.28 8.87 3.12
C ILE A 242 -11.62 8.12 1.83
N PRO A 243 -11.01 6.96 1.55
CA PRO A 243 -11.34 6.17 0.36
C PRO A 243 -12.79 5.68 0.43
N PHE A 244 -13.51 5.75 -0.68
CA PHE A 244 -14.90 5.29 -0.81
C PHE A 244 -15.04 3.78 -1.10
N SER A 245 -13.92 3.06 -1.21
CA SER A 245 -13.91 1.63 -1.41
C SER A 245 -14.41 0.88 -0.17
N ASP A 246 -15.08 -0.25 -0.39
CA ASP A 246 -15.61 -1.13 0.67
C ASP A 246 -14.53 -1.52 1.70
N ALA A 247 -13.34 -1.89 1.22
CA ALA A 247 -12.22 -2.26 2.09
C ALA A 247 -11.62 -1.08 2.89
N GLY A 248 -11.74 0.15 2.39
CA GLY A 248 -11.04 1.32 2.93
C GLY A 248 -11.90 2.19 3.85
N PHE A 249 -13.18 2.35 3.53
CA PHE A 249 -14.04 3.35 4.15
C PHE A 249 -14.27 3.07 5.65
N GLU A 250 -14.76 1.88 5.99
CA GLU A 250 -15.04 1.49 7.38
C GLU A 250 -13.78 1.58 8.26
N LYS A 251 -12.64 1.09 7.77
CA LYS A 251 -11.35 1.12 8.49
C LYS A 251 -10.92 2.55 8.80
N ALA A 252 -10.99 3.45 7.81
CA ALA A 252 -10.58 4.84 7.96
C ALA A 252 -11.51 5.62 8.91
N VAL A 253 -12.83 5.43 8.80
CA VAL A 253 -13.80 6.09 9.71
C VAL A 253 -13.64 5.56 11.13
N THR A 254 -13.49 4.26 11.31
CA THR A 254 -13.29 3.63 12.63
C THR A 254 -12.00 4.10 13.29
N ALA A 255 -10.92 4.29 12.54
CA ALA A 255 -9.68 4.86 13.06
C ALA A 255 -9.89 6.29 13.60
N ILE A 256 -10.61 7.15 12.86
CA ILE A 256 -10.94 8.52 13.30
C ILE A 256 -11.85 8.52 14.52
N ALA A 257 -12.86 7.63 14.53
CA ALA A 257 -13.77 7.46 15.65
C ALA A 257 -13.03 7.00 16.91
N ASN A 258 -12.15 6.01 16.79
CA ASN A 258 -11.33 5.50 17.89
C ASN A 258 -10.39 6.58 18.42
N ASP A 259 -9.74 7.34 17.55
CA ASP A 259 -8.89 8.45 17.98
C ASP A 259 -9.70 9.48 18.80
N LEU A 260 -10.92 9.81 18.39
CA LEU A 260 -11.78 10.71 19.17
C LEU A 260 -12.41 10.07 20.41
N MET A 261 -12.66 8.77 20.43
CA MET A 261 -13.23 8.10 21.59
C MET A 261 -12.18 7.87 22.66
N TYR A 262 -10.99 7.46 22.26
CA TYR A 262 -9.95 7.04 23.17
C TYR A 262 -8.94 8.16 23.45
N ASN A 263 -8.68 9.09 22.53
CA ASN A 263 -7.67 10.14 22.72
C ASN A 263 -8.24 11.55 22.97
N ALA A 264 -9.57 11.77 22.87
CA ALA A 264 -10.14 13.12 23.00
C ALA A 264 -10.07 13.71 24.42
N ASP A 265 -10.17 12.91 25.47
CA ASP A 265 -10.10 13.45 26.84
C ASP A 265 -8.69 13.97 27.17
N ALA A 266 -7.67 13.22 26.75
CA ALA A 266 -6.28 13.67 26.84
C ALA A 266 -6.04 14.93 25.99
N ASN A 267 -6.54 14.97 24.75
CA ASN A 267 -6.39 16.16 23.89
C ASN A 267 -7.12 17.40 24.45
N ARG A 268 -8.34 17.26 24.98
CA ARG A 268 -9.07 18.36 25.61
C ARG A 268 -8.37 18.91 26.85
N LEU A 269 -7.74 18.02 27.61
CA LEU A 269 -6.94 18.37 28.77
C LEU A 269 -5.69 19.16 28.33
N LEU A 270 -5.00 18.73 27.27
CA LEU A 270 -3.85 19.44 26.70
C LEU A 270 -4.24 20.83 26.15
N GLU A 271 -5.35 20.94 25.42
CA GLU A 271 -5.85 22.20 24.85
C GLU A 271 -6.26 23.23 25.91
N LYS A 272 -6.72 22.77 27.08
CA LYS A 272 -7.10 23.64 28.21
C LYS A 272 -5.93 24.06 29.09
N SER A 273 -4.75 23.46 28.90
CA SER A 273 -3.56 23.79 29.68
C SER A 273 -3.05 25.19 29.36
N LYS A 274 -2.45 25.85 30.36
CA LYS A 274 -1.88 27.21 30.20
C LYS A 274 -0.44 27.21 29.71
N LEU A 275 0.13 26.05 29.40
CA LEU A 275 1.56 25.85 29.15
C LEU A 275 2.03 26.23 27.74
N GLY A 276 1.16 26.85 26.93
CA GLY A 276 1.50 27.27 25.58
C GLY A 276 1.38 26.13 24.55
N PRO A 277 1.76 26.37 23.28
CA PRO A 277 1.62 25.38 22.22
C PRO A 277 2.55 24.20 22.47
N ILE A 278 1.95 23.01 22.59
CA ILE A 278 2.65 21.74 22.74
C ILE A 278 3.06 21.26 21.33
N PRO A 279 4.34 20.91 21.09
CA PRO A 279 4.78 20.37 19.81
C PRO A 279 3.98 19.13 19.39
N GLU A 280 3.58 19.05 18.12
CA GLU A 280 2.78 17.92 17.61
C GLU A 280 3.53 16.57 17.71
N LEU A 281 4.86 16.59 17.74
CA LEU A 281 5.71 15.40 17.83
C LEU A 281 5.52 14.64 19.15
N ILE A 282 5.48 15.35 20.29
CA ILE A 282 5.39 14.73 21.63
C ILE A 282 3.96 14.41 22.05
N LYS A 283 2.96 14.87 21.28
CA LYS A 283 1.53 14.77 21.63
C LYS A 283 1.07 13.31 21.80
N PRO A 284 1.43 12.34 20.94
CA PRO A 284 1.03 10.94 21.09
C PRO A 284 1.58 10.30 22.38
N ALA A 285 2.87 10.48 22.67
CA ALA A 285 3.51 9.98 23.89
C ALA A 285 2.88 10.60 25.15
N LEU A 286 2.63 11.90 25.11
CA LEU A 286 1.98 12.65 26.19
C LEU A 286 0.56 12.15 26.45
N ILE A 287 -0.21 11.83 25.40
CA ILE A 287 -1.56 11.25 25.53
C ILE A 287 -1.50 9.87 26.20
N GLN A 288 -0.52 9.03 25.87
CA GLN A 288 -0.34 7.74 26.53
C GLN A 288 0.00 7.91 28.02
N LEU A 289 0.89 8.85 28.34
CA LEU A 289 1.25 9.16 29.72
C LEU A 289 0.07 9.70 30.52
N ILE A 290 -0.76 10.55 29.92
CA ILE A 290 -2.00 11.06 30.54
C ILE A 290 -2.96 9.91 30.86
N LYS A 291 -3.12 8.95 29.94
CA LYS A 291 -4.00 7.78 30.12
C LYS A 291 -3.49 6.80 31.16
N GLY A 292 -2.17 6.60 31.21
CA GLY A 292 -1.51 5.73 32.19
C GLY A 292 -1.37 6.35 33.57
N PHE A 293 -1.73 7.62 33.73
CA PHE A 293 -1.55 8.33 34.99
C PHE A 293 -2.51 7.80 36.06
N LYS A 294 -1.98 7.34 37.19
CA LYS A 294 -2.76 6.72 38.28
C LYS A 294 -3.72 7.69 38.96
N ILE A 295 -3.47 8.99 38.85
CA ILE A 295 -4.32 10.05 39.40
C ILE A 295 -5.16 10.61 38.23
N PRO A 296 -6.49 10.71 38.35
CA PRO A 296 -7.30 11.28 37.28
C PRO A 296 -6.88 12.73 37.03
N LEU A 297 -6.42 13.00 35.81
CA LEU A 297 -6.07 14.35 35.36
C LEU A 297 -7.35 15.10 34.98
N THR A 298 -7.50 16.30 35.51
CA THR A 298 -8.63 17.21 35.29
C THR A 298 -8.10 18.57 34.83
N ALA A 299 -9.00 19.44 34.37
CA ALA A 299 -8.61 20.80 33.96
C ALA A 299 -7.96 21.61 35.11
N ASP A 300 -8.26 21.28 36.36
CA ASP A 300 -7.76 22.01 37.53
C ASP A 300 -6.36 21.56 37.98
N ASN A 301 -5.96 20.33 37.65
CA ASN A 301 -4.68 19.76 38.09
C ASN A 301 -3.69 19.51 36.95
N ILE A 302 -4.13 19.58 35.69
CA ILE A 302 -3.25 19.27 34.56
C ILE A 302 -2.04 20.21 34.50
N ASP A 303 -2.21 21.51 34.73
CA ASP A 303 -1.09 22.46 34.70
C ASP A 303 0.02 22.13 35.72
N VAL A 304 -0.32 21.41 36.80
CA VAL A 304 0.63 20.97 37.83
C VAL A 304 1.43 19.75 37.39
N PHE A 305 0.76 18.80 36.74
CA PHE A 305 1.39 17.52 36.34
C PHE A 305 1.99 17.56 34.94
N LEU A 306 1.48 18.43 34.07
CA LEU A 306 1.85 18.49 32.66
C LEU A 306 3.33 18.82 32.44
N PRO A 307 4.01 19.72 33.21
CA PRO A 307 5.45 19.91 33.07
C PRO A 307 6.22 18.62 33.34
N SER A 308 5.84 17.84 34.36
CA SER A 308 6.47 16.55 34.64
C SER A 308 6.17 15.52 33.55
N LEU A 309 4.96 15.52 32.98
CA LEU A 309 4.58 14.61 31.90
C LEU A 309 5.23 14.98 30.58
N ILE A 310 5.46 16.27 30.33
CA ILE A 310 6.23 16.76 29.18
C ILE A 310 7.69 16.37 29.34
N THR A 311 8.28 16.56 30.53
CA THR A 311 9.64 16.07 30.80
C THR A 311 9.71 14.56 30.63
N GLN A 312 8.74 13.79 31.12
CA GLN A 312 8.67 12.35 30.88
C GLN A 312 8.41 11.97 29.42
N ALA A 313 7.68 12.78 28.66
CA ALA A 313 7.49 12.55 27.23
C ALA A 313 8.80 12.79 26.47
N TYR A 314 9.54 13.85 26.81
CA TYR A 314 10.89 14.11 26.28
C TYR A 314 11.93 13.11 26.78
N GLU A 315 11.81 12.62 28.01
CA GLU A 315 12.66 11.57 28.57
C GLU A 315 12.31 10.23 27.96
N ASN A 316 11.06 9.97 27.58
CA ASN A 316 10.71 8.80 26.79
C ASN A 316 11.15 8.95 25.31
N GLU A 317 11.28 10.17 24.78
CA GLU A 317 11.96 10.45 23.49
C GLU A 317 13.50 10.40 23.62
N ALA A 318 14.08 10.69 24.79
CA ALA A 318 15.52 10.63 25.04
C ALA A 318 15.99 9.25 25.55
N GLU A 319 15.08 8.49 26.15
CA GLU A 319 15.11 7.06 26.44
C GLU A 319 14.41 6.23 25.35
N GLU A 320 14.13 6.82 24.18
CA GLU A 320 14.29 6.14 22.89
C GLU A 320 15.79 5.88 22.63
N SER A 321 16.36 5.19 23.61
CA SER A 321 17.57 4.42 23.48
C SER A 321 17.24 3.17 22.67
N LEU A 322 17.32 3.28 21.35
CA LEU A 322 17.66 2.18 20.44
C LEU A 322 16.74 0.92 20.48
N ASP A 323 15.54 1.04 21.05
CA ASP A 323 14.50 -0.01 21.08
C ASP A 323 13.16 0.60 20.57
N GLU A 324 13.20 1.47 19.54
CA GLU A 324 12.11 1.51 18.56
C GLU A 324 12.32 0.39 17.53
N PRO A 325 11.29 -0.43 17.21
CA PRO A 325 11.27 -1.19 15.99
C PRO A 325 11.35 -0.21 14.81
N LEU A 326 11.98 -0.62 13.71
CA LEU A 326 11.73 0.00 12.41
C LEU A 326 10.21 0.06 12.18
N ASP A 327 9.62 1.23 12.36
CA ASP A 327 8.27 1.51 11.86
C ASP A 327 8.36 1.68 10.33
N SER A 328 8.36 0.52 9.68
CA SER A 328 7.64 0.29 8.44
C SER A 328 7.06 -1.13 8.54
N GLU A 329 5.75 -1.20 8.83
CA GLU A 329 4.87 -2.31 8.45
C GLU A 329 5.15 -3.70 9.06
N ALA A 330 5.35 -3.79 10.37
CA ALA A 330 5.46 -5.09 11.07
C ALA A 330 4.16 -5.59 11.74
N GLU A 331 3.06 -4.83 11.70
CA GLU A 331 1.74 -5.32 12.18
C GLU A 331 1.00 -6.13 11.11
N ALA A 332 1.61 -7.25 10.74
CA ALA A 332 1.07 -8.24 9.82
C ALA A 332 1.68 -9.64 10.03
N ARG A 333 2.47 -9.87 11.08
CA ARG A 333 3.28 -11.12 11.17
C ARG A 333 2.56 -12.26 11.91
N GLY A 334 1.26 -12.15 12.14
CA GLY A 334 0.48 -13.14 12.87
C GLY A 334 -0.81 -13.51 12.15
N TYR A 335 -0.77 -13.82 10.86
CA TYR A 335 -1.98 -14.27 10.17
C TYR A 335 -2.26 -15.73 10.46
N GLN A 336 -3.50 -15.97 10.88
CA GLN A 336 -4.05 -17.26 11.22
C GLN A 336 -4.08 -18.15 9.97
N VAL A 337 -3.64 -19.39 10.12
CA VAL A 337 -3.92 -20.47 9.16
C VAL A 337 -5.44 -20.56 8.99
N GLN A 338 -5.96 -20.03 7.88
CA GLN A 338 -7.34 -20.28 7.48
C GLN A 338 -7.39 -21.69 6.89
N PHE A 339 -7.94 -22.62 7.66
CA PHE A 339 -8.49 -23.84 7.08
C PHE A 339 -9.84 -23.47 6.44
N ARG A 340 -9.94 -23.53 5.12
CA ARG A 340 -11.23 -23.46 4.43
C ARG A 340 -11.39 -24.59 3.43
N ASP A 341 -12.53 -25.26 3.60
CA ASP A 341 -13.10 -26.23 2.68
C ASP A 341 -13.43 -25.58 1.33
N ALA A 342 -13.23 -26.37 0.28
CA ALA A 342 -13.39 -26.03 -1.13
C ALA A 342 -14.74 -25.38 -1.48
N ALA A 343 -14.70 -24.26 -2.22
CA ALA A 343 -15.55 -23.97 -3.40
C ALA A 343 -15.38 -22.51 -3.90
N ASP A 344 -14.45 -22.28 -4.83
CA ASP A 344 -14.67 -21.55 -6.10
C ASP A 344 -13.40 -21.68 -6.98
N PRO A 345 -13.49 -21.85 -8.32
CA PRO A 345 -12.33 -21.96 -9.20
C PRO A 345 -11.85 -20.59 -9.72
N GLU A 346 -11.98 -19.53 -8.92
CA GLU A 346 -11.13 -18.36 -9.09
C GLU A 346 -9.73 -18.72 -8.58
N ILE A 347 -8.70 -18.32 -9.32
CA ILE A 347 -7.30 -18.55 -8.96
C ILE A 347 -7.05 -17.74 -7.68
N ASP A 348 -7.24 -18.36 -6.53
CA ASP A 348 -7.06 -17.72 -5.23
C ASP A 348 -5.56 -17.53 -4.96
N ILE A 349 -5.07 -16.32 -5.20
CA ILE A 349 -3.67 -15.95 -5.01
C ILE A 349 -3.41 -15.79 -3.52
N ASN A 350 -2.60 -16.68 -2.96
CA ASN A 350 -2.15 -16.59 -1.58
C ASN A 350 -1.09 -15.47 -1.44
N ARG A 351 -1.53 -14.25 -1.15
CA ARG A 351 -0.67 -13.07 -0.95
C ARG A 351 0.36 -13.27 0.16
N GLU A 352 -0.02 -13.95 1.24
CA GLU A 352 0.90 -14.19 2.36
C GLU A 352 2.08 -15.06 1.93
N ALA A 353 1.85 -16.10 1.13
CA ALA A 353 2.90 -16.94 0.60
C ALA A 353 3.93 -16.13 -0.21
N VAL A 354 3.49 -15.13 -0.98
CA VAL A 354 4.38 -14.24 -1.72
C VAL A 354 5.19 -13.32 -0.77
N HIS A 355 4.58 -12.80 0.29
CA HIS A 355 5.29 -12.06 1.34
C HIS A 355 6.35 -12.90 2.06
N TYR A 356 6.04 -14.17 2.37
CA TYR A 356 7.02 -15.10 2.94
C TYR A 356 8.15 -15.42 1.95
N ALA A 357 7.84 -15.50 0.65
CA ALA A 357 8.87 -15.60 -0.38
C ALA A 357 9.77 -14.35 -0.38
N ALA A 358 9.22 -13.14 -0.27
CA ALA A 358 10.02 -11.91 -0.18
C ALA A 358 11.02 -11.95 0.98
N GLN A 359 10.57 -12.38 2.17
CA GLN A 359 11.43 -12.56 3.34
C GLN A 359 12.51 -13.63 3.10
N LEU A 360 12.13 -14.77 2.50
CA LEU A 360 13.06 -15.84 2.19
C LEU A 360 14.12 -15.40 1.17
N PHE A 361 13.74 -14.57 0.19
CA PHE A 361 14.66 -14.01 -0.81
C PHE A 361 15.69 -13.10 -0.14
N HIS A 362 15.23 -12.18 0.71
CA HIS A 362 16.10 -11.32 1.52
C HIS A 362 17.09 -12.14 2.35
N ALA A 363 16.58 -13.12 3.08
CA ALA A 363 17.36 -14.00 3.92
C ALA A 363 18.36 -14.86 3.15
N MET A 364 17.99 -15.34 1.96
CA MET A 364 18.88 -16.10 1.07
C MET A 364 20.05 -15.23 0.59
N VAL A 365 19.78 -14.03 0.06
CA VAL A 365 20.83 -13.15 -0.48
C VAL A 365 21.77 -12.67 0.63
N ILE A 366 21.26 -12.24 1.78
CA ILE A 366 22.12 -11.77 2.88
C ILE A 366 22.75 -12.94 3.65
N GLY A 367 21.98 -13.97 3.95
CA GLY A 367 22.43 -15.10 4.75
C GLY A 367 23.42 -15.99 4.01
N GLU A 368 23.10 -16.37 2.77
CA GLU A 368 23.84 -17.39 2.00
C GLU A 368 24.76 -16.77 0.93
N GLU A 369 24.28 -15.86 0.07
CA GLU A 369 25.14 -15.24 -0.97
C GLU A 369 26.20 -14.31 -0.36
N LEU A 370 25.78 -13.40 0.53
CA LEU A 370 26.69 -12.55 1.28
C LEU A 370 27.41 -13.33 2.41
N GLY A 371 26.83 -14.43 2.87
CA GLY A 371 27.46 -15.31 3.85
C GLY A 371 27.51 -14.72 5.27
N VAL A 372 26.47 -14.01 5.72
CA VAL A 372 26.45 -13.40 7.07
C VAL A 372 26.56 -14.45 8.18
N PHE A 373 25.80 -15.55 8.11
CA PHE A 373 25.87 -16.63 9.11
C PHE A 373 27.27 -17.24 9.20
N ASP A 374 27.88 -17.36 8.04
CA ASP A 374 29.16 -17.94 7.75
C ASP A 374 30.33 -17.05 8.27
N ALA A 375 30.21 -15.74 8.05
CA ALA A 375 31.10 -14.71 8.58
C ALA A 375 30.99 -14.64 10.11
N PHE A 376 29.78 -14.76 10.65
CA PHE A 376 29.56 -14.76 12.09
C PHE A 376 30.12 -16.03 12.76
N GLN A 377 29.93 -17.21 12.17
CA GLN A 377 30.59 -18.43 12.65
C GLN A 377 32.11 -18.30 12.65
N TYR A 378 32.69 -17.69 11.61
CA TYR A 378 34.12 -17.42 11.57
C TYR A 378 34.55 -16.45 12.67
N LEU A 379 33.79 -15.39 12.94
CA LEU A 379 34.05 -14.46 14.04
C LEU A 379 34.09 -15.20 15.39
N LEU A 380 33.07 -16.02 15.66
CA LEU A 380 33.00 -16.83 16.89
C LEU A 380 34.20 -17.76 17.02
N HIS A 381 34.45 -18.59 16.02
CA HIS A 381 35.48 -19.62 16.10
C HIS A 381 36.90 -19.02 16.09
N SER A 382 37.21 -18.16 15.11
CA SER A 382 38.59 -17.68 14.92
C SER A 382 38.99 -16.57 15.89
N ARG A 383 38.09 -15.62 16.19
CA ARG A 383 38.43 -14.42 16.97
C ARG A 383 38.10 -14.56 18.45
N MET A 384 37.04 -15.29 18.79
CA MET A 384 36.61 -15.46 20.19
C MET A 384 37.15 -16.75 20.83
N ILE A 385 37.15 -17.88 20.11
CA ILE A 385 37.56 -19.18 20.67
C ILE A 385 39.07 -19.41 20.47
N VAL A 386 39.55 -19.40 19.22
CA VAL A 386 40.95 -19.78 18.90
C VAL A 386 41.93 -18.63 19.10
N GLY A 387 41.57 -17.42 18.69
CA GLY A 387 42.45 -16.24 18.76
C GLY A 387 42.52 -15.57 20.13
N GLY A 388 41.59 -15.89 21.05
CA GLY A 388 41.56 -15.36 22.42
C GLY A 388 41.50 -13.83 22.56
N GLY A 389 41.10 -13.10 21.51
CA GLY A 389 41.38 -11.67 21.38
C GLY A 389 40.17 -10.73 21.48
N MET A 390 38.95 -11.26 21.61
CA MET A 390 37.75 -10.43 21.68
C MET A 390 37.16 -10.33 23.09
N GLU A 391 37.12 -9.12 23.63
CA GLU A 391 36.52 -8.84 24.94
C GLU A 391 35.04 -8.49 24.79
N VAL A 392 34.18 -9.28 25.45
CA VAL A 392 32.74 -8.99 25.56
C VAL A 392 32.41 -8.55 26.98
N ARG A 393 32.42 -7.23 27.21
CA ARG A 393 32.15 -6.65 28.55
C ARG A 393 30.66 -6.55 28.86
N ASP A 394 29.85 -6.34 27.82
CA ASP A 394 28.40 -6.19 27.95
C ASP A 394 27.73 -7.47 28.47
N LYS A 395 26.85 -7.33 29.47
CA LYS A 395 26.09 -8.44 30.06
C LYS A 395 25.04 -8.98 29.10
N ARG A 396 24.37 -8.11 28.34
CA ARG A 396 23.30 -8.49 27.40
C ARG A 396 23.89 -9.27 26.22
N LEU A 397 24.92 -8.70 25.59
CA LEU A 397 25.66 -9.36 24.52
C LEU A 397 26.23 -10.73 24.93
N ARG A 398 26.73 -10.89 26.16
CA ARG A 398 27.18 -12.19 26.67
C ARG A 398 26.04 -13.19 26.81
N ALA A 399 24.86 -12.76 27.25
CA ALA A 399 23.68 -13.62 27.37
C ALA A 399 23.20 -14.06 25.97
N ASP A 400 23.14 -13.13 25.02
CA ASP A 400 22.72 -13.39 23.64
C ASP A 400 23.71 -14.32 22.92
N LEU A 401 25.02 -14.13 23.11
CA LEU A 401 26.05 -15.05 22.59
C LEU A 401 25.89 -16.46 23.17
N ARG A 402 25.75 -16.58 24.49
CA ARG A 402 25.55 -17.90 25.14
C ARG A 402 24.31 -18.60 24.60
N LEU A 403 23.22 -17.85 24.45
CA LEU A 403 21.97 -18.39 23.93
C LEU A 403 22.14 -18.90 22.49
N TYR A 404 22.75 -18.08 21.63
CA TYR A 404 22.92 -18.40 20.21
C TYR A 404 23.95 -19.51 19.96
N THR A 405 25.08 -19.51 20.67
CA THR A 405 26.16 -20.46 20.42
C THR A 405 26.04 -21.77 21.20
N LEU A 406 25.54 -21.73 22.44
CA LEU A 406 25.50 -22.91 23.32
C LEU A 406 24.12 -23.55 23.38
N SER A 407 23.06 -22.75 23.35
CA SER A 407 21.68 -23.25 23.41
C SER A 407 21.04 -23.43 22.05
N ASN A 408 21.74 -23.07 20.95
CA ASN A 408 21.20 -23.09 19.58
C ASN A 408 19.83 -22.42 19.46
N GLN A 409 19.64 -21.34 20.21
CA GLN A 409 18.39 -20.60 20.29
C GLN A 409 18.64 -19.12 20.13
N PHE A 410 17.63 -18.36 19.74
CA PHE A 410 17.71 -16.91 19.68
C PHE A 410 16.42 -16.25 20.12
N ARG A 411 16.48 -14.95 20.35
CA ARG A 411 15.31 -14.14 20.68
C ARG A 411 14.85 -13.44 19.42
N ASP A 412 13.62 -13.69 18.99
CA ASP A 412 13.01 -12.89 17.93
C ASP A 412 12.91 -11.44 18.39
N LEU A 413 13.65 -10.56 17.72
CA LEU A 413 13.66 -9.13 18.02
C LEU A 413 12.36 -8.43 17.61
N GLY A 414 11.64 -8.99 16.63
CA GLY A 414 10.35 -8.48 16.17
C GLY A 414 9.17 -8.89 17.06
N ARG A 415 9.37 -9.84 17.99
CA ARG A 415 8.33 -10.33 18.92
C ARG A 415 8.84 -10.44 20.35
N PRO A 416 9.12 -9.31 21.02
CA PRO A 416 9.60 -9.33 22.38
C PRO A 416 8.58 -10.01 23.31
N GLY A 417 9.05 -10.99 24.10
CA GLY A 417 8.22 -11.73 25.07
C GLY A 417 7.72 -13.09 24.61
N ARG A 418 8.00 -13.52 23.36
CA ARG A 418 7.74 -14.88 22.90
C ARG A 418 8.82 -15.88 23.34
N PRO A 419 8.49 -17.20 23.36
CA PRO A 419 9.50 -18.24 23.59
C PRO A 419 10.66 -18.10 22.60
N GLN A 420 11.84 -18.51 23.04
CA GLN A 420 13.06 -18.49 22.22
C GLN A 420 12.87 -19.41 21.01
N GLU A 421 13.34 -18.96 19.85
CA GLU A 421 13.27 -19.73 18.60
C GLU A 421 14.54 -20.55 18.41
N GLU A 422 14.42 -21.69 17.73
CA GLU A 422 15.56 -22.53 17.40
C GLU A 422 16.33 -21.96 16.21
N ARG A 423 17.65 -22.07 16.29
CA ARG A 423 18.55 -21.65 15.22
C ARG A 423 18.34 -22.53 13.97
N THR A 424 18.19 -21.91 12.82
CA THR A 424 18.01 -22.61 11.54
C THR A 424 19.30 -23.25 11.05
N ARG A 425 19.21 -24.43 10.45
CA ARG A 425 20.39 -25.13 9.92
C ARG A 425 20.76 -24.60 8.53
N PRO A 426 22.05 -24.51 8.17
CA PRO A 426 22.47 -24.08 6.84
C PRO A 426 21.87 -24.90 5.70
N SER A 427 21.76 -26.22 5.88
CA SER A 427 21.13 -27.11 4.89
C SER A 427 19.66 -26.80 4.67
N GLU A 428 18.91 -26.47 5.74
CA GLU A 428 17.49 -26.14 5.67
C GLU A 428 17.28 -24.81 4.93
N ARG A 429 18.04 -23.77 5.27
CA ARG A 429 17.94 -22.46 4.60
C ARG A 429 18.16 -22.58 3.10
N LYS A 430 19.21 -23.30 2.70
CA LYS A 430 19.55 -23.53 1.29
C LYS A 430 18.51 -24.41 0.58
N MET A 431 17.97 -25.42 1.27
CA MET A 431 16.93 -26.28 0.73
C MET A 431 15.66 -25.48 0.44
N PHE A 432 15.19 -24.64 1.36
CA PHE A 432 13.99 -23.83 1.15
C PHE A 432 14.19 -22.75 0.08
N ALA A 433 15.38 -22.11 0.06
CA ALA A 433 15.74 -21.19 -1.02
C ALA A 433 15.70 -21.88 -2.39
N ARG A 434 16.24 -23.10 -2.50
CA ARG A 434 16.19 -23.88 -3.74
C ARG A 434 14.78 -24.32 -4.10
N MET A 435 13.98 -24.73 -3.12
CA MET A 435 12.59 -25.12 -3.33
C MET A 435 11.76 -23.98 -3.92
N VAL A 436 11.89 -22.76 -3.39
CA VAL A 436 11.06 -21.60 -3.78
C VAL A 436 11.61 -20.85 -4.99
N PHE A 437 12.93 -20.76 -5.17
CA PHE A 437 13.56 -19.93 -6.21
C PHE A 437 14.37 -20.70 -7.25
N ALA A 438 14.57 -22.01 -7.08
CA ALA A 438 15.56 -22.80 -7.83
C ALA A 438 16.97 -22.18 -7.82
N GLN A 439 17.33 -21.57 -6.68
CA GLN A 439 18.62 -20.92 -6.46
C GLN A 439 19.36 -21.52 -5.26
N GLY A 440 20.69 -21.57 -5.35
CA GLY A 440 21.56 -22.09 -4.30
C GLY A 440 21.96 -23.56 -4.48
N ASP A 441 22.82 -24.03 -3.57
CA ASP A 441 23.43 -25.37 -3.56
C ASP A 441 22.75 -26.34 -2.58
N GLY A 442 21.52 -26.04 -2.15
CA GLY A 442 20.74 -26.88 -1.23
C GLY A 442 20.37 -28.23 -1.84
N GLN A 443 20.37 -29.30 -1.04
CA GLN A 443 19.82 -30.58 -1.44
C GLN A 443 18.32 -30.61 -1.09
N LEU A 444 17.48 -30.94 -2.07
CA LEU A 444 16.05 -31.14 -1.86
C LEU A 444 15.80 -32.52 -1.29
N MET A 445 14.85 -32.63 -0.37
CA MET A 445 14.38 -33.93 0.10
C MET A 445 13.54 -34.63 -0.97
N GLU A 446 13.51 -35.97 -0.91
CA GLU A 446 12.71 -36.78 -1.85
C GLU A 446 11.24 -36.35 -1.81
N GLY A 447 10.68 -36.06 -2.99
CA GLY A 447 9.30 -35.61 -3.14
C GLY A 447 9.06 -34.10 -2.98
N MET A 448 10.08 -33.29 -2.66
CA MET A 448 9.93 -31.83 -2.68
C MET A 448 10.06 -31.29 -4.12
N PRO A 449 9.06 -30.54 -4.63
CA PRO A 449 9.15 -29.94 -5.95
C PRO A 449 10.11 -28.75 -5.96
N GLU A 450 10.94 -28.64 -7.00
CA GLU A 450 11.78 -27.48 -7.27
C GLU A 450 11.00 -26.48 -8.14
N ASN A 451 10.98 -25.19 -7.76
CA ASN A 451 10.38 -24.13 -8.56
C ASN A 451 11.29 -23.71 -9.73
N THR A 452 11.37 -24.55 -10.76
CA THR A 452 12.23 -24.30 -11.93
C THR A 452 11.82 -23.07 -12.76
N GLU A 453 10.57 -22.60 -12.62
CA GLU A 453 10.01 -21.50 -13.42
C GLU A 453 10.38 -20.11 -12.86
N PHE A 454 10.64 -19.99 -11.55
CA PHE A 454 10.88 -18.71 -10.89
C PHE A 454 11.94 -17.87 -11.60
N ARG A 455 13.09 -18.48 -11.94
CA ARG A 455 14.19 -17.76 -12.59
C ARG A 455 13.75 -17.13 -13.90
N GLN A 456 13.02 -17.87 -14.73
CA GLN A 456 12.53 -17.38 -16.01
C GLN A 456 11.52 -16.24 -15.81
N LEU A 457 10.57 -16.39 -14.89
CA LEU A 457 9.56 -15.37 -14.60
C LEU A 457 10.20 -14.09 -14.05
N TRP A 458 11.18 -14.22 -13.15
CA TRP A 458 11.96 -13.11 -12.62
C TRP A 458 12.72 -12.37 -13.74
N GLU A 459 13.39 -13.10 -14.63
CA GLU A 459 14.10 -12.53 -15.77
C GLU A 459 13.15 -11.82 -16.75
N VAL A 460 11.96 -12.39 -16.99
CA VAL A 460 10.91 -11.76 -17.82
C VAL A 460 10.43 -10.45 -17.21
N LEU A 461 10.16 -10.41 -15.89
CA LEU A 461 9.76 -9.19 -15.19
C LEU A 461 10.82 -8.09 -15.36
N MET A 462 12.10 -8.43 -15.18
CA MET A 462 13.21 -7.48 -15.36
C MET A 462 13.29 -6.97 -16.80
N LEU A 463 13.16 -7.87 -17.77
CA LEU A 463 13.26 -7.54 -19.20
C LEU A 463 12.10 -6.65 -19.67
N GLU A 464 10.86 -6.98 -19.32
CA GLU A 464 9.69 -6.18 -19.71
C GLU A 464 9.68 -4.81 -19.03
N SER A 465 10.16 -4.72 -17.78
CA SER A 465 10.34 -3.44 -17.09
C SER A 465 11.41 -2.57 -17.75
N ALA A 466 12.54 -3.16 -18.17
CA ALA A 466 13.58 -2.46 -18.91
C ALA A 466 13.07 -1.96 -20.28
N ARG A 467 12.35 -2.81 -21.03
CA ARG A 467 11.70 -2.43 -22.30
C ARG A 467 10.68 -1.29 -22.12
N TYR A 468 9.93 -1.31 -21.02
CA TYR A 468 9.03 -0.21 -20.68
C TYR A 468 9.79 1.11 -20.50
N LEU A 469 10.89 1.10 -19.74
CA LEU A 469 11.74 2.27 -19.52
C LEU A 469 12.35 2.82 -20.81
N GLU A 470 12.88 1.95 -21.68
CA GLU A 470 13.42 2.33 -22.99
C GLU A 470 12.35 3.04 -23.83
N ARG A 471 11.16 2.43 -23.96
CA ARG A 471 10.05 3.02 -24.71
C ARG A 471 9.56 4.34 -24.11
N ALA A 472 9.54 4.44 -22.78
CA ALA A 472 9.16 5.67 -22.08
C ALA A 472 10.15 6.80 -22.36
N GLN A 473 11.46 6.50 -22.39
CA GLN A 473 12.53 7.45 -22.68
C GLN A 473 12.57 7.87 -24.16
N GLU A 474 12.28 6.96 -25.09
CA GLU A 474 12.23 7.24 -26.53
C GLU A 474 11.00 8.04 -26.96
N SER A 475 9.95 8.06 -26.14
CA SER A 475 8.72 8.77 -26.45
C SER A 475 8.92 10.29 -26.47
N PHE A 476 8.86 10.89 -27.67
CA PHE A 476 9.01 12.35 -27.88
C PHE A 476 7.90 13.20 -27.23
N ASN A 477 6.77 12.57 -26.86
CA ASN A 477 5.68 13.22 -26.14
C ASN A 477 5.55 12.59 -24.75
N PRO A 478 5.76 13.35 -23.65
CA PRO A 478 5.61 12.84 -22.27
C PRO A 478 4.17 12.41 -21.90
N GLY A 479 3.22 12.52 -22.83
CA GLY A 479 1.85 12.02 -22.71
C GLY A 479 1.49 10.86 -23.64
N SER A 480 2.44 10.27 -24.37
CA SER A 480 2.14 9.05 -25.14
C SER A 480 2.21 7.84 -24.21
N PHE A 481 1.07 7.18 -24.02
CA PHE A 481 0.95 6.02 -23.15
C PHE A 481 1.77 4.83 -23.68
N VAL A 482 2.89 4.54 -23.03
CA VAL A 482 3.57 3.24 -23.18
C VAL A 482 2.73 2.21 -22.45
N SER A 483 2.38 1.11 -23.12
CA SER A 483 1.57 0.06 -22.51
C SER A 483 2.26 -0.56 -21.29
N LYS A 484 1.55 -0.58 -20.16
CA LYS A 484 1.96 -1.22 -18.90
C LYS A 484 1.68 -2.73 -18.87
N GLN A 485 0.88 -3.23 -19.82
CA GLN A 485 0.28 -4.57 -19.80
C GLN A 485 1.31 -5.70 -19.64
N ASN A 486 2.45 -5.62 -20.34
CA ASN A 486 3.45 -6.69 -20.28
C ASN A 486 4.09 -6.80 -18.89
N VAL A 487 4.31 -5.67 -18.22
CA VAL A 487 4.85 -5.64 -16.86
C VAL A 487 3.81 -6.19 -15.89
N MET A 488 2.54 -5.76 -16.03
CA MET A 488 1.44 -6.26 -15.21
C MET A 488 1.27 -7.78 -15.33
N GLN A 489 1.30 -8.33 -16.54
CA GLN A 489 1.25 -9.78 -16.76
C GLN A 489 2.44 -10.50 -16.11
N ALA A 490 3.65 -9.96 -16.23
CA ALA A 490 4.84 -10.57 -15.60
C ALA A 490 4.75 -10.56 -14.07
N VAL A 491 4.14 -9.52 -13.48
CA VAL A 491 3.85 -9.46 -12.05
C VAL A 491 2.81 -10.51 -11.65
N GLU A 492 1.72 -10.65 -12.40
CA GLU A 492 0.66 -11.66 -12.15
C GLU A 492 1.20 -13.09 -12.23
N ASP A 493 2.00 -13.39 -13.25
CA ASP A 493 2.59 -14.72 -13.44
C ASP A 493 3.54 -15.06 -12.27
N LEU A 494 4.34 -14.08 -11.83
CA LEU A 494 5.24 -14.25 -10.69
C LEU A 494 4.48 -14.38 -9.36
N GLN A 495 3.41 -13.59 -9.17
CA GLN A 495 2.55 -13.64 -8.00
C GLN A 495 1.89 -15.01 -7.87
N TYR A 496 1.36 -15.56 -8.98
CA TYR A 496 0.78 -16.89 -9.02
C TYR A 496 1.81 -17.99 -8.73
N ASN A 497 2.98 -17.94 -9.37
CA ASN A 497 4.06 -18.90 -9.16
C ASN A 497 4.48 -18.96 -7.68
N LEU A 498 4.75 -17.81 -7.06
CA LEU A 498 5.18 -17.74 -5.67
C LEU A 498 4.08 -18.15 -4.68
N SER A 499 2.82 -17.83 -5.00
CA SER A 499 1.68 -18.27 -4.19
C SER A 499 1.51 -19.79 -4.16
N THR A 500 2.01 -20.49 -5.17
CA THR A 500 1.95 -21.95 -5.28
C THR A 500 3.20 -22.63 -4.70
N HIS A 501 4.38 -22.01 -4.83
CA HIS A 501 5.64 -22.63 -4.43
C HIS A 501 6.14 -22.25 -3.04
N CYS A 502 5.65 -21.16 -2.44
CA CYS A 502 6.00 -20.76 -1.07
C CYS A 502 4.91 -21.13 -0.04
N VAL A 503 4.41 -22.37 -0.12
CA VAL A 503 3.38 -22.92 0.78
C VAL A 503 3.92 -24.03 1.67
N GLY A 504 3.32 -24.23 2.85
CA GLY A 504 3.73 -25.28 3.77
C GLY A 504 4.99 -24.94 4.58
N TRP A 505 6.00 -25.80 4.57
CA TRP A 505 7.22 -25.60 5.37
C TRP A 505 8.02 -24.33 5.03
N PRO A 506 8.22 -23.94 3.76
CA PRO A 506 8.82 -22.63 3.42
C PRO A 506 8.12 -21.46 4.11
N GLN A 507 6.77 -21.49 4.20
CA GLN A 507 5.96 -20.46 4.85
C GLN A 507 6.23 -20.36 6.35
N VAL A 508 6.46 -21.50 7.00
CA VAL A 508 6.80 -21.57 8.44
C VAL A 508 8.24 -21.13 8.68
N MET A 509 9.15 -21.51 7.78
CA MET A 509 10.58 -21.32 7.99
C MET A 509 11.08 -19.94 7.55
N ALA A 510 10.49 -19.32 6.53
CA ALA A 510 10.94 -18.01 6.05
C ALA A 510 10.97 -16.93 7.17
N PRO A 511 9.94 -16.78 8.02
CA PRO A 511 9.98 -15.83 9.13
C PRO A 511 11.06 -16.17 10.17
N ALA A 512 11.25 -17.45 10.49
CA ALA A 512 12.24 -17.89 11.46
C ALA A 512 13.67 -17.62 10.95
N ILE A 513 13.91 -17.85 9.66
CA ILE A 513 15.20 -17.57 9.02
C ILE A 513 15.48 -16.06 9.01
N ASP A 514 14.51 -15.23 8.62
CA ASP A 514 14.67 -13.77 8.61
C ASP A 514 14.84 -13.20 10.04
N ALA A 515 14.09 -13.72 11.01
CA ALA A 515 14.24 -13.36 12.42
C ALA A 515 15.64 -13.72 12.96
N GLU A 516 16.17 -14.90 12.61
CA GLU A 516 17.53 -15.30 12.97
C GLU A 516 18.56 -14.36 12.34
N LEU A 517 18.40 -14.04 11.05
CA LEU A 517 19.29 -13.13 10.34
C LEU A 517 19.32 -11.74 11.00
N ASN A 518 18.13 -11.19 11.30
CA ASN A 518 17.98 -9.90 11.96
C ASN A 518 18.60 -9.92 13.36
N PHE A 519 18.42 -11.01 14.10
CA PHE A 519 19.06 -11.20 15.40
C PHE A 519 20.59 -11.17 15.28
N VAL A 520 21.17 -11.93 14.34
CA VAL A 520 22.62 -11.98 14.13
C VAL A 520 23.18 -10.62 13.72
N LEU A 521 22.54 -9.96 12.78
CA LEU A 521 22.95 -8.63 12.30
C LEU A 521 22.88 -7.60 13.43
N ALA A 522 21.74 -7.45 14.09
CA ALA A 522 21.53 -6.40 15.08
C ALA A 522 22.33 -6.62 16.37
N ARG A 523 22.35 -7.86 16.90
CA ARG A 523 22.99 -8.14 18.19
C ARG A 523 24.49 -8.31 18.10
N PHE A 524 25.02 -8.80 16.97
CA PHE A 524 26.44 -9.12 16.85
C PHE A 524 27.17 -8.24 15.83
N VAL A 525 26.74 -8.24 14.57
CA VAL A 525 27.51 -7.62 13.48
C VAL A 525 27.46 -6.08 13.55
N GLN A 526 26.30 -5.53 13.88
CA GLN A 526 26.07 -4.08 14.04
C GLN A 526 26.46 -3.58 15.43
N ASN A 527 26.76 -4.48 16.38
CA ASN A 527 27.18 -4.07 17.70
C ASN A 527 28.52 -3.34 17.62
N GLU A 528 28.53 -2.06 17.99
CA GLU A 528 29.68 -1.18 17.85
C GLU A 528 30.94 -1.76 18.52
N LYS A 529 30.80 -2.41 19.67
CA LYS A 529 31.93 -2.98 20.42
C LYS A 529 32.56 -4.17 19.71
N ILE A 530 31.75 -4.97 19.01
CA ILE A 530 32.25 -6.07 18.17
C ILE A 530 32.86 -5.50 16.89
N ALA A 531 32.14 -4.57 16.24
CA ALA A 531 32.58 -3.94 15.00
C ALA A 531 33.93 -3.23 15.15
N GLN A 532 34.17 -2.50 16.25
CA GLN A 532 35.45 -1.84 16.54
C GLN A 532 36.62 -2.84 16.72
N GLN A 533 36.36 -4.02 17.27
CA GLN A 533 37.39 -5.05 17.45
C GLN A 533 37.76 -5.74 16.13
N VAL A 534 36.81 -5.84 15.19
CA VAL A 534 37.05 -6.36 13.85
C VAL A 534 37.66 -5.28 12.95
N LEU A 535 37.17 -4.04 13.01
CA LEU A 535 37.62 -2.87 12.25
C LEU A 535 37.94 -1.70 13.20
N PRO A 536 39.18 -1.61 13.71
CA PRO A 536 39.59 -0.55 14.64
C PRO A 536 39.49 0.87 14.07
N ALA A 537 39.57 1.01 12.75
CA ALA A 537 39.41 2.28 12.05
C ALA A 537 37.94 2.75 11.94
N GLY A 538 36.99 1.97 12.45
CA GLY A 538 35.55 2.20 12.29
C GLY A 538 35.03 1.84 10.90
N GLY A 539 33.71 1.79 10.76
CA GLY A 539 33.04 1.48 9.49
C GLY A 539 31.63 0.95 9.67
N SER A 540 30.92 0.77 8.55
CA SER A 540 29.61 0.12 8.55
C SER A 540 29.74 -1.39 8.78
N TRP A 541 28.67 -2.01 9.29
CA TRP A 541 28.56 -3.46 9.45
C TRP A 541 28.86 -4.22 8.15
N LYS A 542 28.56 -3.62 6.99
CA LYS A 542 28.85 -4.18 5.66
C LYS A 542 30.35 -4.38 5.46
N ARG A 543 31.18 -3.42 5.90
CA ARG A 543 32.65 -3.55 5.88
C ARG A 543 33.15 -4.60 6.85
N VAL A 544 32.48 -4.76 8.00
CA VAL A 544 32.81 -5.82 8.97
C VAL A 544 32.63 -7.19 8.30
N ILE A 545 31.49 -7.41 7.62
CA ILE A 545 31.23 -8.64 6.88
C ILE A 545 32.23 -8.86 5.75
N ASP A 546 32.50 -7.85 4.92
CA ASP A 546 33.51 -7.95 3.85
C ASP A 546 34.88 -8.36 4.40
N LYS A 547 35.30 -7.78 5.53
CA LYS A 547 36.56 -8.13 6.19
C LYS A 547 36.56 -9.57 6.70
N LEU A 548 35.52 -9.96 7.43
CA LEU A 548 35.41 -11.32 7.97
C LEU A 548 35.40 -12.36 6.85
N ASN A 549 34.66 -12.10 5.77
CA ASN A 549 34.64 -12.99 4.61
C ASN A 549 35.97 -13.04 3.86
N THR A 550 36.72 -11.94 3.80
CA THR A 550 38.07 -11.92 3.20
C THR A 550 39.09 -12.71 4.02
N GLU A 551 38.95 -12.73 5.35
CA GLU A 551 39.83 -13.44 6.27
C GLU A 551 39.57 -14.97 6.30
N ARG A 552 38.48 -15.44 5.70
CA ARG A 552 38.12 -16.87 5.70
C ARG A 552 38.98 -17.68 4.71
N PRO A 553 39.57 -18.81 5.14
CA PRO A 553 40.53 -19.56 4.33
C PRO A 553 39.93 -20.37 3.16
N LYS A 554 38.60 -20.59 3.12
CA LYS A 554 37.97 -21.53 2.16
C LYS A 554 36.99 -20.94 1.14
N LYS A 555 36.75 -19.62 1.12
CA LYS A 555 35.95 -18.95 0.06
C LYS A 555 36.47 -17.53 -0.13
N ARG A 556 36.64 -17.09 -1.38
CA ARG A 556 36.82 -15.66 -1.70
C ARG A 556 35.56 -15.11 -2.35
N PRO A 557 34.53 -14.72 -1.58
CA PRO A 557 33.54 -13.82 -2.14
C PRO A 557 34.24 -12.48 -2.41
N VAL A 558 33.96 -11.89 -3.58
CA VAL A 558 34.44 -10.53 -3.90
C VAL A 558 33.79 -9.57 -2.90
N PRO A 559 34.53 -8.62 -2.29
CA PRO A 559 33.95 -7.66 -1.36
C PRO A 559 32.89 -6.82 -2.07
N ALA A 560 31.65 -7.15 -1.78
CA ALA A 560 30.46 -6.60 -2.43
C ALA A 560 29.28 -6.52 -1.44
N ALA A 561 29.53 -6.53 -0.11
CA ALA A 561 28.47 -6.50 0.89
C ALA A 561 27.46 -5.37 0.70
N ALA A 562 27.92 -4.19 0.25
CA ALA A 562 27.03 -3.08 -0.05
C ALA A 562 26.10 -3.35 -1.25
N LEU A 563 26.60 -4.01 -2.29
CA LEU A 563 25.82 -4.34 -3.49
C LEU A 563 24.89 -5.53 -3.23
N LEU A 564 25.36 -6.58 -2.54
CA LEU A 564 24.52 -7.73 -2.17
C LEU A 564 23.42 -7.33 -1.18
N TYR A 565 23.71 -6.41 -0.25
CA TYR A 565 22.66 -5.84 0.60
C TYR A 565 21.62 -5.07 -0.23
N ALA A 566 22.07 -4.23 -1.18
CA ALA A 566 21.16 -3.50 -2.06
C ALA A 566 20.30 -4.46 -2.89
N LYS A 567 20.90 -5.52 -3.46
CA LYS A 567 20.21 -6.60 -4.18
C LYS A 567 19.13 -7.24 -3.29
N ALA A 568 19.48 -7.59 -2.05
CA ALA A 568 18.56 -8.22 -1.12
C ALA A 568 17.37 -7.31 -0.81
N THR A 569 17.63 -6.05 -0.44
CA THR A 569 16.57 -5.09 -0.09
C THR A 569 15.68 -4.77 -1.30
N GLN A 570 16.27 -4.51 -2.46
CA GLN A 570 15.52 -4.19 -3.67
C GLN A 570 14.70 -5.40 -4.15
N GLY A 571 15.27 -6.61 -4.14
CA GLY A 571 14.54 -7.81 -4.52
C GLY A 571 13.39 -8.14 -3.56
N MET A 572 13.59 -7.96 -2.26
CA MET A 572 12.52 -8.07 -1.26
C MET A 572 11.38 -7.09 -1.54
N GLN A 573 11.70 -5.80 -1.75
CA GLN A 573 10.72 -4.76 -2.04
C GLN A 573 9.95 -5.03 -3.35
N ILE A 574 10.61 -5.57 -4.37
CA ILE A 574 9.94 -5.98 -5.62
C ILE A 574 8.97 -7.12 -5.34
N LEU A 575 9.37 -8.13 -4.56
CA LEU A 575 8.51 -9.28 -4.22
C LEU A 575 7.35 -8.89 -3.29
N GLU A 576 7.55 -7.95 -2.37
CA GLU A 576 6.48 -7.35 -1.56
C GLU A 576 5.49 -6.58 -2.45
N ALA A 577 5.98 -5.78 -3.40
CA ALA A 577 5.12 -5.10 -4.36
C ALA A 577 4.37 -6.07 -5.30
N VAL A 578 4.96 -7.23 -5.60
CA VAL A 578 4.29 -8.33 -6.32
C VAL A 578 3.24 -8.99 -5.42
N ALA A 579 3.50 -9.15 -4.12
CA ALA A 579 2.53 -9.70 -3.17
C ALA A 579 1.30 -8.81 -3.00
N ASP A 580 1.52 -7.50 -2.89
CA ASP A 580 0.47 -6.48 -2.75
C ASP A 580 -0.10 -6.00 -4.08
N TYR A 581 0.34 -6.59 -5.19
CA TYR A 581 -0.15 -6.24 -6.53
C TYR A 581 -1.67 -6.37 -6.60
N SER A 582 -2.28 -5.28 -7.05
CA SER A 582 -3.67 -5.17 -7.43
C SER A 582 -3.74 -4.47 -8.79
N PRO A 583 -4.41 -5.03 -9.81
CA PRO A 583 -4.51 -4.41 -11.14
C PRO A 583 -4.99 -2.96 -11.08
N ALA A 584 -5.96 -2.65 -10.22
CA ALA A 584 -6.52 -1.31 -10.07
C ALA A 584 -5.52 -0.29 -9.47
N GLU A 585 -4.63 -0.73 -8.59
CA GLU A 585 -3.62 0.14 -7.98
C GLU A 585 -2.42 0.34 -8.91
N PHE A 586 -2.01 -0.71 -9.62
CA PHE A 586 -0.92 -0.65 -10.60
C PHE A 586 -1.26 0.13 -11.88
N GLU A 587 -2.55 0.39 -12.14
CA GLU A 587 -2.96 1.33 -13.18
C GLU A 587 -2.61 2.78 -12.83
N ASP A 588 -2.52 3.15 -11.55
CA ASP A 588 -2.05 4.46 -11.11
C ASP A 588 -0.60 4.68 -11.54
N ASP A 589 -0.35 5.78 -12.26
CA ASP A 589 0.99 6.18 -12.73
C ASP A 589 1.98 6.30 -11.57
N ARG A 590 1.54 6.74 -10.39
CA ARG A 590 2.42 6.89 -9.24
C ARG A 590 2.88 5.55 -8.68
N ALA A 591 1.96 4.61 -8.49
CA ALA A 591 2.27 3.28 -8.00
C ALA A 591 3.15 2.51 -9.01
N PHE A 592 2.76 2.56 -10.29
CA PHE A 592 3.51 1.91 -11.37
C PHE A 592 4.93 2.48 -11.53
N SER A 593 5.08 3.81 -11.55
CA SER A 593 6.40 4.43 -11.65
C SER A 593 7.28 4.14 -10.44
N GLY A 594 6.69 4.04 -9.24
CA GLY A 594 7.36 3.57 -8.03
C GLY A 594 7.90 2.15 -8.19
N PHE A 595 7.07 1.22 -8.65
CA PHE A 595 7.47 -0.17 -8.93
C PHE A 595 8.58 -0.26 -9.98
N ILE A 596 8.42 0.42 -11.11
CA ILE A 596 9.44 0.43 -12.18
C ILE A 596 10.76 1.01 -11.67
N SER A 597 10.73 2.04 -10.81
CA SER A 597 11.94 2.60 -10.21
C SER A 597 12.67 1.61 -9.30
N LEU A 598 11.93 0.75 -8.58
CA LEU A 598 12.51 -0.33 -7.78
C LEU A 598 13.18 -1.37 -8.68
N VAL A 599 12.51 -1.77 -9.76
CA VAL A 599 13.04 -2.73 -10.74
C VAL A 599 14.30 -2.20 -11.44
N ASP A 600 14.30 -0.94 -11.88
CA ASP A 600 15.49 -0.29 -12.47
C ASP A 600 16.69 -0.28 -11.51
N ALA A 601 16.42 0.07 -10.24
CA ALA A 601 17.45 0.08 -9.21
C ALA A 601 18.02 -1.32 -8.96
N TYR A 602 17.19 -2.37 -9.02
CA TYR A 602 17.61 -3.77 -8.93
C TYR A 602 18.46 -4.20 -10.13
N ILE A 603 18.00 -3.96 -11.37
CA ILE A 603 18.73 -4.28 -12.61
C ILE A 603 20.11 -3.62 -12.60
N THR A 604 20.17 -2.35 -12.18
CA THR A 604 21.43 -1.61 -12.04
C THR A 604 22.36 -2.26 -11.01
N THR A 605 21.84 -2.73 -9.88
CA THR A 605 22.63 -3.41 -8.84
C THR A 605 23.15 -4.76 -9.34
N GLU A 606 22.31 -5.57 -9.99
CA GLU A 606 22.68 -6.85 -10.58
C GLU A 606 23.76 -6.69 -11.66
N SER A 607 23.61 -5.72 -12.56
CA SER A 607 24.61 -5.40 -13.59
C SER A 607 25.98 -5.04 -12.97
N LYS A 608 25.99 -4.30 -11.86
CA LYS A 608 27.22 -3.98 -11.10
C LYS A 608 27.84 -5.21 -10.41
N LEU A 609 27.02 -6.17 -9.98
CA LEU A 609 27.50 -7.44 -9.41
C LEU A 609 28.10 -8.33 -10.50
N GLN A 610 27.42 -8.47 -11.63
CA GLN A 610 27.87 -9.28 -12.78
C GLN A 610 29.15 -8.73 -13.40
N SER A 611 29.29 -7.40 -13.53
CA SER A 611 30.52 -6.77 -14.04
C SER A 611 31.72 -6.90 -13.09
N ARG A 612 31.49 -7.13 -11.79
CA ARG A 612 32.53 -7.39 -10.78
C ARG A 612 32.89 -8.87 -10.66
N GLY A 613 31.95 -9.77 -10.95
CA GLY A 613 32.17 -11.19 -11.03
C GLY A 613 32.84 -11.56 -12.35
N GLY A 614 34.16 -11.79 -12.34
CA GLY A 614 34.83 -12.53 -13.42
C GLY A 614 34.20 -13.93 -13.64
N PRO A 615 34.68 -14.74 -14.60
CA PRO A 615 33.99 -15.94 -15.13
C PRO A 615 33.50 -16.99 -14.11
N ALA A 616 33.91 -16.91 -12.84
CA ALA A 616 33.35 -17.70 -11.74
C ALA A 616 31.86 -17.39 -11.42
N TYR A 617 31.32 -16.23 -11.78
CA TYR A 617 29.88 -15.91 -11.60
C TYR A 617 28.98 -16.45 -12.72
N ARG A 618 29.57 -16.98 -13.81
CA ARG A 618 28.85 -17.62 -14.93
C ARG A 618 28.48 -19.09 -14.67
N ALA A 619 29.09 -19.74 -13.69
CA ALA A 619 28.98 -21.19 -13.46
C ALA A 619 27.65 -21.69 -12.86
N ALA A 620 26.58 -20.88 -12.90
CA ALA A 620 25.22 -21.26 -12.47
C ALA A 620 24.20 -21.24 -13.62
N ALA A 621 24.66 -21.13 -14.88
CA ALA A 621 23.91 -21.59 -16.03
C ALA A 621 24.31 -23.06 -16.29
N PRO A 622 23.37 -23.98 -16.57
CA PRO A 622 23.77 -25.26 -17.14
C PRO A 622 24.43 -24.95 -18.48
N ASP A 623 25.69 -25.35 -18.64
CA ASP A 623 26.36 -25.33 -19.93
C ASP A 623 25.52 -26.20 -20.89
N GLU A 624 24.94 -25.57 -21.90
CA GLU A 624 24.43 -26.30 -23.07
C GLU A 624 25.64 -27.00 -23.70
N ASP A 625 25.60 -28.33 -23.70
CA ASP A 625 26.65 -29.21 -24.19
C ASP A 625 27.14 -28.79 -25.58
N GLU A 626 28.30 -28.14 -25.63
CA GLU A 626 29.14 -28.13 -26.84
C GLU A 626 29.64 -29.57 -27.04
N GLU A 627 28.93 -30.31 -27.88
CA GLU A 627 29.35 -31.59 -28.48
C GLU A 627 30.71 -31.41 -29.16
N ALA A 628 31.78 -31.59 -28.39
CA ALA A 628 33.12 -31.80 -28.91
C ALA A 628 33.29 -33.30 -29.20
N ASP A 629 33.18 -33.63 -30.49
CA ASP A 629 33.62 -34.88 -31.10
C ASP A 629 35.03 -35.27 -30.59
N GLU A 630 35.11 -36.27 -29.71
CA GLU A 630 36.34 -37.06 -29.55
C GLU A 630 36.06 -38.57 -29.65
N PRO A 631 36.81 -39.29 -30.52
CA PRO A 631 36.50 -40.65 -30.92
C PRO A 631 36.88 -41.70 -29.87
N ALA A 632 35.97 -42.67 -29.74
CA ALA A 632 36.02 -43.88 -28.94
C ALA A 632 37.43 -44.50 -28.77
N ARG A 633 37.79 -44.76 -27.51
CA ARG A 633 38.81 -45.76 -27.16
C ARG A 633 38.23 -46.81 -26.20
N PRO A 634 38.68 -48.07 -26.31
CA PRO A 634 38.00 -49.22 -25.73
C PRO A 634 38.40 -49.44 -24.27
N TYR A 635 37.43 -49.85 -23.45
CA TYR A 635 37.64 -50.38 -22.11
C TYR A 635 38.62 -51.56 -22.09
N PRO A 636 39.43 -51.68 -21.03
CA PRO A 636 39.80 -52.97 -20.48
C PRO A 636 39.16 -53.21 -19.10
N ALA A 637 38.86 -54.48 -18.88
CA ALA A 637 38.22 -55.08 -17.72
C ALA A 637 39.14 -55.27 -16.50
N GLY A 638 38.49 -55.53 -15.36
CA GLY A 638 39.09 -56.01 -14.10
C GLY A 638 39.49 -54.85 -13.17
N ASP A 639 39.31 -54.88 -11.86
CA ASP A 639 39.35 -56.02 -10.97
C ASP A 639 38.71 -55.66 -9.62
N GLU A 640 38.42 -56.71 -8.86
CA GLU A 640 37.89 -56.73 -7.51
C GLU A 640 38.79 -55.98 -6.51
N SER A 641 38.20 -55.43 -5.44
CA SER A 641 38.43 -55.88 -4.05
C SER A 641 38.30 -54.79 -2.97
N THR A 642 37.41 -55.13 -2.04
CA THR A 642 37.40 -54.88 -0.59
C THR A 642 36.98 -53.54 0.04
N PRO A 643 36.15 -53.60 1.11
CA PRO A 643 35.68 -52.48 1.93
C PRO A 643 36.47 -52.34 3.25
N ALA A 644 36.50 -51.13 3.81
CA ALA A 644 36.81 -50.79 5.21
C ALA A 644 36.78 -49.24 5.30
N ALA A 645 36.42 -48.56 6.38
CA ALA A 645 35.86 -48.91 7.67
C ALA A 645 35.41 -47.58 8.29
N ASN A 646 34.56 -47.68 9.31
CA ASN A 646 34.23 -46.62 10.26
C ASN A 646 35.46 -45.88 10.79
N ASP A 647 35.26 -44.61 11.12
CA ASP A 647 35.61 -44.00 12.41
C ASP A 647 34.78 -42.69 12.45
N ASP A 648 33.70 -42.70 13.21
CA ASP A 648 33.61 -42.18 14.59
C ASP A 648 33.62 -40.65 14.60
N GLU A 649 32.47 -40.01 14.85
CA GLU A 649 31.87 -39.80 16.18
C GLU A 649 32.34 -38.46 16.76
N TRP A 650 31.36 -37.54 16.82
CA TRP A 650 31.20 -36.31 17.61
C TRP A 650 32.41 -35.65 18.29
N ASP A 651 32.51 -34.31 18.13
CA ASP A 651 32.74 -33.43 19.29
C ASP A 651 32.25 -31.98 19.03
N PHE A 652 31.15 -31.67 19.72
CA PHE A 652 30.49 -30.41 20.14
C PHE A 652 30.40 -29.17 19.25
#